data_AF-A0A174KA01-F1
#
_entry.id   AF-A0A174KA01-F1
#
_cell.length_a   1.000
_cell.length_b   1.000
_cell.length_c   1.000
_cell.angle_alpha   90.00
_cell.angle_beta   90.00
_cell.angle_gamma   90.00
#
_symmetry.space_group_name_H-M   'P 1'
#
loop_
_entity.id
_entity.type
_entity.pdbx_description
1 polymer ?
#
loop_
_entity_poly.entity_id
_entity_poly.type
_entity_poly.pdbx_seq_one_letter_code
_entity_poly.pdbx_strand_id
1 'polypeptide(L)'
;MKKFDMYLYDHLDREYDRKNLYLYEVASLQYEIEGAKGNEKEELKKKLNELVKGKAEHPYIKKLNEYKSREKSFLEETNKKVAEYRGKVDSSLPKKVQNLEVRLFKAKQLVTFYEKYVDLTYDAELLYEQNKMEIAQIPHILDFAKETYKELVEAQAKKANINSEKDSKFQKEFKNFKIEEKKNLHDRISEVKAKQKEGLISKQAKENTIKELKRKYRESVMVKSFECEKTYNEEVIKNKRYELSKTLKQKINTVNVNVSDLRRVYPIEIEKKIPWKSYVTILFPGLGQLLNKQYIKSIIMFLGSIYIYTMAIPYALGYGNYKGEGIAGLITLAEGAGKLDRSIIFMIEGILAITLIVLALVLLLLSFKDVNKVEKEEIRGIRTRTWIETKQSLLEDGFPYMVSAPALVVTIFMVFIPVATTILLSFTGMDPKHQAKFGWEGLSNYKMIALGQGLAGSVFWKILGWTIIWTLVATTLAIALGFILAIVLNNDRIKGKTLFRTIYLLPWAVPAFITITFFSILSSPNGALTQALQSIFGEGLSIKNNTFVARSVLICIQAWLGSAYVFLLSTGVLQSINKELYEAADIDGATSFKKLSKITIPLVLFQTAPLLVGQYTFNFNNFSIIWLFNNGGPFNPSVYGNLAGSTDLLISYIYKLTLENQYQALGAAITMIVSIALIIIAYIGYRNTEVFKKE
;
A
#
# COMPACT_ATOMS: atom_id res chain seq x y z
N MET A 1 2.04 25.86 36.96
CA MET A 1 2.56 24.51 37.30
C MET A 1 1.92 23.53 36.33
N LYS A 2 2.67 22.70 35.60
CA LYS A 2 2.02 21.59 34.88
C LYS A 2 1.46 20.59 35.90
N LYS A 3 0.23 20.17 35.66
CA LYS A 3 -0.60 19.45 36.63
C LYS A 3 -0.45 17.94 36.48
N PHE A 4 -0.75 17.23 37.54
CA PHE A 4 -1.09 15.82 37.47
C PHE A 4 -2.59 15.67 37.22
N ASP A 5 -2.97 14.74 36.35
CA ASP A 5 -4.38 14.40 36.13
C ASP A 5 -4.93 13.72 37.40
N MET A 6 -6.17 14.01 37.81
CA MET A 6 -6.76 13.34 38.98
C MET A 6 -7.02 11.86 38.70
N TYR A 7 -7.40 11.54 37.47
CA TYR A 7 -7.69 10.19 37.00
C TYR A 7 -6.64 9.72 36.00
N LEU A 8 -6.57 8.39 35.85
CA LEU A 8 -5.80 7.71 34.81
C LEU A 8 -6.76 7.15 33.76
N TYR A 9 -6.24 6.98 32.56
CA TYR A 9 -6.98 6.42 31.44
C TYR A 9 -6.25 5.21 30.87
N ASP A 10 -7.02 4.26 30.35
CA ASP A 10 -6.51 3.13 29.60
C ASP A 10 -6.61 3.36 28.07
N HIS A 11 -6.27 2.34 27.26
CA HIS A 11 -6.34 2.46 25.79
C HIS A 11 -7.78 2.58 25.25
N LEU A 12 -8.79 2.32 26.08
CA LEU A 12 -10.22 2.42 25.76
C LEU A 12 -10.86 3.70 26.35
N ASP A 13 -10.03 4.64 26.82
CA ASP A 13 -10.44 5.87 27.50
C ASP A 13 -11.34 5.62 28.73
N ARG A 14 -11.24 4.43 29.35
CA ARG A 14 -11.90 4.17 30.64
C ARG A 14 -11.15 4.88 31.76
N GLU A 15 -11.90 5.44 32.70
CA GLU A 15 -11.37 6.20 33.81
C GLU A 15 -11.03 5.29 35.00
N TYR A 16 -9.88 5.56 35.64
CA TYR A 16 -9.39 4.85 36.82
C TYR A 16 -8.90 5.83 37.87
N ASP A 17 -9.19 5.54 39.14
CA ASP A 17 -8.64 6.28 40.27
C ASP A 17 -7.12 6.06 40.40
N ARG A 18 -6.41 6.98 41.06
CA ARG A 18 -5.00 6.76 41.39
C ARG A 18 -4.86 5.85 42.61
N LYS A 19 -4.10 4.76 42.45
CA LYS A 19 -3.63 3.94 43.58
C LYS A 19 -2.47 4.63 44.32
N ASN A 20 -1.70 5.46 43.63
CA ASN A 20 -0.69 6.32 44.24
C ASN A 20 -1.32 7.51 44.95
N LEU A 21 -1.60 7.31 46.25
CA LEU A 21 -2.22 8.30 47.12
C LEU A 21 -1.41 9.60 47.21
N TYR A 22 -0.07 9.54 47.17
CA TYR A 22 0.74 10.76 47.14
C TYR A 22 0.48 11.58 45.87
N LEU A 23 0.47 10.95 44.69
CA LEU A 23 0.17 11.66 43.44
C LEU A 23 -1.28 12.13 43.37
N TYR A 24 -2.21 11.39 43.96
CA TYR A 24 -3.61 11.79 44.10
C TYR A 24 -3.75 13.07 44.94
N GLU A 25 -3.17 13.11 46.15
CA GLU A 25 -3.19 14.29 47.03
C GLU A 25 -2.55 15.51 46.36
N VAL A 26 -1.41 15.30 45.67
CA VAL A 26 -0.76 16.36 44.89
C VAL A 26 -1.66 16.87 43.75
N ALA A 27 -2.36 15.98 43.04
CA ALA A 27 -3.27 16.35 41.95
C ALA A 27 -4.52 17.08 42.48
N SER A 28 -5.11 16.60 43.57
CA SER A 28 -6.24 17.21 44.26
C SER A 28 -5.92 18.62 44.73
N LEU A 29 -4.80 18.83 45.44
CA LEU A 29 -4.36 20.17 45.84
C LEU A 29 -4.11 21.09 44.63
N GLN A 30 -3.56 20.57 43.53
CA GLN A 30 -3.36 21.36 42.30
C GLN A 30 -4.69 21.79 41.66
N TYR A 31 -5.73 20.95 41.76
CA TYR A 31 -7.07 21.25 41.29
C TYR A 31 -7.75 22.30 42.18
N GLU A 32 -7.69 22.15 43.50
CA GLU A 32 -8.23 23.13 44.46
C GLU A 32 -7.59 24.52 44.32
N ILE A 33 -6.26 24.59 44.15
CA ILE A 33 -5.52 25.86 43.93
C ILE A 33 -6.01 26.62 42.69
N GLU A 34 -6.53 25.91 41.68
CA GLU A 34 -7.06 26.54 40.47
C GLU A 34 -8.40 27.23 40.72
N GLY A 35 -9.28 26.59 41.49
CA GLY A 35 -10.58 27.14 41.90
C GLY A 35 -10.48 28.24 42.96
N ALA A 36 -9.44 28.20 43.80
CA ALA A 36 -9.27 29.14 44.93
C ALA A 36 -8.77 30.54 44.52
N LYS A 37 -9.16 31.55 45.31
CA LYS A 37 -8.76 32.97 45.16
C LYS A 37 -8.26 33.57 46.49
N GLY A 38 -7.42 34.60 46.41
CA GLY A 38 -6.94 35.33 47.60
C GLY A 38 -6.11 34.46 48.55
N ASN A 39 -6.34 34.64 49.87
CA ASN A 39 -5.58 33.99 50.95
C ASN A 39 -5.70 32.45 50.92
N GLU A 40 -6.86 31.92 50.55
CA GLU A 40 -7.11 30.47 50.43
C GLU A 40 -6.13 29.82 49.43
N LYS A 41 -5.91 30.49 48.29
CA LYS A 41 -4.97 30.02 47.26
C LYS A 41 -3.53 29.98 47.78
N GLU A 42 -3.14 30.93 48.63
CA GLU A 42 -1.80 30.94 49.23
C GLU A 42 -1.62 29.85 50.27
N GLU A 43 -2.65 29.59 51.08
CA GLU A 43 -2.65 28.50 52.05
C GLU A 43 -2.55 27.13 51.36
N LEU A 44 -3.34 26.89 50.31
CA LEU A 44 -3.27 25.66 49.52
C LEU A 44 -1.91 25.47 48.83
N LYS A 45 -1.28 26.56 48.35
CA LYS A 45 0.09 26.51 47.81
C LYS A 45 1.12 26.16 48.89
N LYS A 46 0.96 26.65 50.12
CA LYS A 46 1.83 26.27 51.26
C LYS A 46 1.66 24.78 51.58
N LYS A 47 0.43 24.28 51.69
CA LYS A 47 0.12 22.85 51.88
C LYS A 47 0.75 21.97 50.78
N LEU A 48 0.61 22.37 49.52
CA LEU A 48 1.23 21.65 48.40
C LEU A 48 2.77 21.63 48.50
N ASN A 49 3.40 22.74 48.87
CA ASN A 49 4.85 22.81 49.04
C ASN A 49 5.34 21.95 50.22
N GLU A 50 4.60 21.93 51.32
CA GLU A 50 4.89 21.06 52.48
C GLU A 50 4.79 19.58 52.09
N LEU A 51 3.72 19.18 51.37
CA LEU A 51 3.54 17.82 50.88
C LEU A 51 4.70 17.39 49.95
N VAL A 52 5.11 18.27 49.03
CA VAL A 52 6.23 17.99 48.11
C VAL A 52 7.57 17.88 48.84
N LYS A 53 7.83 18.75 49.83
CA LYS A 53 9.04 18.67 50.67
C LYS A 53 9.05 17.41 51.54
N GLY A 54 7.89 17.02 52.07
CA GLY A 54 7.70 15.85 52.94
C GLY A 54 7.50 14.52 52.20
N LYS A 55 7.72 14.45 50.87
CA LYS A 55 7.44 13.26 50.05
C LYS A 55 8.00 11.95 50.62
N ALA A 56 9.24 11.96 51.11
CA ALA A 56 9.88 10.76 51.65
C ALA A 56 9.18 10.21 52.91
N GLU A 57 8.57 11.10 53.69
CA GLU A 57 7.88 10.76 54.93
C GLU A 57 6.43 10.31 54.72
N HIS A 58 5.88 10.52 53.51
CA HIS A 58 4.50 10.20 53.18
C HIS A 58 4.19 8.70 53.39
N PRO A 59 3.09 8.33 54.08
CA PRO A 59 2.78 6.92 54.42
C PRO A 59 2.75 5.98 53.22
N TYR A 60 2.16 6.42 52.11
CA TYR A 60 2.15 5.66 50.85
C TYR A 60 3.55 5.42 50.29
N ILE A 61 4.43 6.44 50.31
CA ILE A 61 5.79 6.33 49.76
C ILE A 61 6.64 5.37 50.60
N LYS A 62 6.48 5.37 51.93
CA LYS A 62 7.11 4.38 52.82
C LYS A 62 6.67 2.96 52.48
N LYS A 63 5.36 2.72 52.35
CA LYS A 63 4.81 1.41 51.95
C LYS A 63 5.30 0.98 50.56
N LEU A 64 5.36 1.91 49.60
CA LEU A 64 5.84 1.64 48.25
C LEU A 64 7.33 1.25 48.24
N ASN A 65 8.16 1.93 49.03
CA ASN A 65 9.58 1.61 49.15
C ASN A 65 9.81 0.26 49.84
N GLU A 66 9.04 -0.04 50.89
CA GLU A 66 9.05 -1.35 51.55
C GLU A 66 8.65 -2.46 50.57
N TYR A 67 7.57 -2.27 49.81
CA TYR A 67 7.14 -3.17 48.74
C TYR A 67 8.26 -3.40 47.73
N LYS A 68 8.89 -2.34 47.18
CA LYS A 68 9.97 -2.47 46.20
C LYS A 68 11.18 -3.23 46.74
N SER A 69 11.54 -3.01 48.01
CA SER A 69 12.62 -3.75 48.65
C SER A 69 12.27 -5.25 48.78
N ARG A 70 11.04 -5.57 49.23
CA ARG A 70 10.56 -6.95 49.34
C ARG A 70 10.45 -7.63 48.00
N GLU A 71 9.96 -6.92 46.97
CA GLU A 71 9.84 -7.40 45.60
C GLU A 71 11.22 -7.79 45.05
N LYS A 72 12.24 -6.95 45.25
CA LYS A 72 13.60 -7.26 44.80
C LYS A 72 14.13 -8.55 45.44
N SER A 73 14.07 -8.66 46.77
CA SER A 73 14.53 -9.87 47.49
C SER A 73 13.74 -11.11 47.07
N PHE A 74 12.42 -10.98 46.93
CA PHE A 74 11.55 -12.06 46.47
C PHE A 74 11.87 -12.52 45.04
N LEU A 75 12.13 -11.59 44.11
CA LEU A 75 12.49 -11.93 42.74
C LEU A 75 13.85 -12.63 42.66
N GLU A 76 14.84 -12.21 43.45
CA GLU A 76 16.14 -12.88 43.56
C GLU A 76 15.98 -14.33 44.07
N GLU A 77 15.21 -14.53 45.14
CA GLU A 77 14.92 -15.86 45.69
C GLU A 77 14.13 -16.72 44.69
N THR A 78 13.11 -16.15 44.05
CA THR A 78 12.30 -16.83 43.04
C THR A 78 13.14 -17.26 41.85
N ASN A 79 14.07 -16.42 41.39
CA ASN A 79 14.97 -16.78 40.29
C ASN A 79 15.90 -17.95 40.67
N LYS A 80 16.37 -18.02 41.93
CA LYS A 80 17.12 -19.19 42.43
C LYS A 80 16.25 -20.46 42.42
N LYS A 81 15.04 -20.40 42.98
CA LYS A 81 14.07 -21.51 42.96
C LYS A 81 13.73 -21.97 41.54
N VAL A 82 13.60 -21.03 40.60
CA VAL A 82 13.36 -21.31 39.18
C VAL A 82 14.54 -22.02 38.54
N ALA A 83 15.78 -21.62 38.86
CA ALA A 83 16.99 -22.29 38.37
C ALA A 83 17.09 -23.73 38.88
N GLU A 84 16.78 -23.95 40.16
CA GLU A 84 16.70 -25.29 40.76
C GLU A 84 15.58 -26.14 40.13
N TYR A 85 14.40 -25.55 39.95
CA TYR A 85 13.25 -26.23 39.34
C TYR A 85 13.54 -26.64 37.88
N ARG A 86 14.29 -25.83 37.13
CA ARG A 86 14.69 -26.17 35.75
C ARG A 86 15.45 -27.50 35.66
N GLY A 87 16.21 -27.88 36.70
CA GLY A 87 16.87 -29.19 36.78
C GLY A 87 15.91 -30.37 37.01
N LYS A 88 14.69 -30.11 37.49
CA LYS A 88 13.65 -31.13 37.75
C LYS A 88 12.71 -31.36 36.57
N VAL A 89 12.78 -30.51 35.53
CA VAL A 89 11.94 -30.62 34.34
C VAL A 89 12.42 -31.76 33.45
N ASP A 90 11.49 -32.57 32.95
CA ASP A 90 11.78 -33.71 32.08
C ASP A 90 12.57 -33.27 30.82
N SER A 91 13.81 -33.75 30.73
CA SER A 91 14.73 -33.43 29.63
C SER A 91 14.36 -34.09 28.31
N SER A 92 13.48 -35.10 28.31
CA SER A 92 13.01 -35.77 27.10
C SER A 92 12.06 -34.89 26.28
N LEU A 93 11.36 -33.97 26.93
CA LEU A 93 10.38 -33.09 26.30
C LEU A 93 11.06 -32.02 25.43
N PRO A 94 10.38 -31.49 24.40
CA PRO A 94 10.92 -30.39 23.60
C PRO A 94 11.23 -29.15 24.45
N LYS A 95 12.33 -28.45 24.16
CA LYS A 95 12.79 -27.25 24.90
C LYS A 95 11.70 -26.18 25.09
N LYS A 96 10.76 -26.05 24.15
CA LYS A 96 9.60 -25.14 24.28
C LYS A 96 8.65 -25.54 25.42
N VAL A 97 8.40 -26.84 25.58
CA VAL A 97 7.54 -27.39 26.64
C VAL A 97 8.24 -27.26 27.99
N GLN A 98 9.54 -27.56 28.05
CA GLN A 98 10.35 -27.36 29.25
C GLN A 98 10.29 -25.89 29.72
N ASN A 99 10.46 -24.95 28.80
CA ASN A 99 10.37 -23.51 29.10
C ASN A 99 8.97 -23.09 29.57
N LEU A 100 7.90 -23.68 29.03
CA LEU A 100 6.54 -23.42 29.50
C LEU A 100 6.31 -23.93 30.93
N GLU A 101 6.88 -25.08 31.28
CA GLU A 101 6.75 -25.63 32.62
C GLU A 101 7.46 -24.77 33.66
N VAL A 102 8.67 -24.30 33.33
CA VAL A 102 9.41 -23.33 34.15
C VAL A 102 8.65 -22.00 34.26
N ARG A 103 8.03 -21.53 33.16
CA ARG A 103 7.20 -20.32 33.14
C ARG A 103 5.98 -20.46 34.06
N LEU A 104 5.28 -21.59 34.01
CA LEU A 104 4.14 -21.88 34.90
C LEU A 104 4.56 -21.92 36.37
N PHE A 105 5.69 -22.57 36.69
CA PHE A 105 6.22 -22.59 38.05
C PHE A 105 6.50 -21.17 38.57
N LYS A 106 7.17 -20.34 37.75
CA LYS A 106 7.43 -18.94 38.09
C LYS A 106 6.13 -18.16 38.29
N ALA A 107 5.15 -18.32 37.40
CA ALA A 107 3.86 -17.63 37.50
C ALA A 107 3.14 -17.92 38.82
N LYS A 108 3.12 -19.18 39.28
CA LYS A 108 2.53 -19.57 40.58
C LYS A 108 3.17 -18.86 41.78
N GLN A 109 4.50 -18.72 41.77
CA GLN A 109 5.22 -17.97 42.81
C GLN A 109 4.84 -16.49 42.76
N LEU A 110 4.84 -15.88 41.57
CA LEU A 110 4.56 -14.46 41.39
C LEU A 110 3.13 -14.09 41.81
N VAL A 111 2.12 -14.88 41.45
CA VAL A 111 0.72 -14.64 41.88
C VAL A 111 0.61 -14.52 43.39
N THR A 112 1.19 -15.47 44.13
CA THR A 112 1.14 -15.52 45.60
C THR A 112 1.77 -14.28 46.25
N PHE A 113 2.79 -13.70 45.61
CA PHE A 113 3.44 -12.48 46.11
C PHE A 113 2.65 -11.22 45.77
N TYR A 114 2.25 -11.05 44.51
CA TYR A 114 1.61 -9.81 44.04
C TYR A 114 0.18 -9.63 44.53
N GLU A 115 -0.54 -10.72 44.85
CA GLU A 115 -1.88 -10.68 45.44
C GLU A 115 -1.95 -9.73 46.65
N LYS A 116 -0.91 -9.70 47.49
CA LYS A 116 -0.84 -8.87 48.70
C LYS A 116 -0.69 -7.37 48.43
N TYR A 117 -0.37 -6.99 47.18
CA TYR A 117 -0.01 -5.63 46.81
C TYR A 117 -0.87 -5.09 45.65
N VAL A 118 -1.92 -5.80 45.24
CA VAL A 118 -2.85 -5.39 44.18
C VAL A 118 -3.42 -4.00 44.44
N ASP A 119 -3.79 -3.69 45.67
CA ASP A 119 -4.36 -2.38 46.04
C ASP A 119 -3.30 -1.27 46.17
N LEU A 120 -2.01 -1.62 46.23
CA LEU A 120 -0.94 -0.65 46.43
C LEU A 120 -0.51 0.02 45.11
N THR A 121 -0.44 -0.74 44.02
CA THR A 121 -0.01 -0.23 42.70
C THR A 121 -0.67 -0.97 41.55
N TYR A 122 -0.93 -0.26 40.45
CA TYR A 122 -1.36 -0.88 39.19
C TYR A 122 -0.30 -1.81 38.57
N ASP A 123 0.99 -1.61 38.87
CA ASP A 123 2.05 -2.51 38.41
C ASP A 123 1.94 -3.90 39.07
N ALA A 124 1.70 -3.95 40.38
CA ALA A 124 1.49 -5.20 41.10
C ALA A 124 0.22 -5.91 40.65
N GLU A 125 -0.88 -5.17 40.47
CA GLU A 125 -2.14 -5.71 39.95
C GLU A 125 -1.99 -6.30 38.54
N LEU A 126 -1.33 -5.57 37.63
CA LEU A 126 -1.06 -6.07 36.29
C LEU A 126 -0.25 -7.36 36.35
N LEU A 127 0.81 -7.41 37.16
CA LEU A 127 1.64 -8.62 37.28
C LEU A 127 0.86 -9.78 37.90
N TYR A 128 0.01 -9.53 38.89
CA TYR A 128 -0.88 -10.53 39.46
C TYR A 128 -1.80 -11.13 38.37
N GLU A 129 -2.52 -10.29 37.63
CA GLU A 129 -3.47 -10.74 36.61
C GLU A 129 -2.78 -11.41 35.40
N GLN A 130 -1.61 -10.92 34.98
CA GLN A 130 -0.80 -11.57 33.95
C GLN A 130 -0.41 -12.99 34.35
N ASN A 131 0.11 -13.18 35.56
CA ASN A 131 0.54 -14.50 36.02
C ASN A 131 -0.66 -15.42 36.30
N LYS A 132 -1.80 -14.87 36.76
CA LYS A 132 -3.06 -15.62 36.91
C LYS A 132 -3.58 -16.14 35.56
N MET A 133 -3.51 -15.32 34.51
CA MET A 133 -3.86 -15.72 33.15
C MET A 133 -2.90 -16.79 32.61
N GLU A 134 -1.61 -16.72 32.92
CA GLU A 134 -0.65 -17.78 32.60
C GLU A 134 -0.98 -19.10 33.31
N ILE A 135 -1.32 -19.05 34.60
CA ILE A 135 -1.72 -20.24 35.37
C ILE A 135 -3.00 -20.87 34.80
N ALA A 136 -3.94 -20.06 34.30
CA ALA A 136 -5.17 -20.57 33.71
C ALA A 136 -4.93 -21.24 32.34
N GLN A 137 -4.05 -20.69 31.50
CA GLN A 137 -3.93 -21.12 30.10
C GLN A 137 -2.77 -22.09 29.82
N ILE A 138 -1.64 -21.98 30.52
CA ILE A 138 -0.45 -22.81 30.26
C ILE A 138 -0.67 -24.30 30.55
N PRO A 139 -1.37 -24.74 31.63
CA PRO A 139 -1.56 -26.16 31.91
C PRO A 139 -2.17 -26.94 30.74
N HIS A 140 -3.24 -26.44 30.13
CA HIS A 140 -3.86 -27.06 28.96
C HIS A 140 -2.93 -27.20 27.75
N ILE A 141 -1.97 -26.29 27.61
CA ILE A 141 -0.96 -26.33 26.54
C ILE A 141 0.12 -27.37 26.86
N LEU A 142 0.50 -27.48 28.14
CA LEU A 142 1.44 -28.51 28.60
C LEU A 142 0.84 -29.91 28.44
N ASP A 143 -0.42 -30.10 28.81
CA ASP A 143 -1.13 -31.37 28.66
C ASP A 143 -1.18 -31.78 27.18
N PHE A 144 -1.64 -30.86 26.32
CA PHE A 144 -1.62 -31.05 24.86
C PHE A 144 -0.21 -31.43 24.37
N ALA A 145 0.83 -30.72 24.80
CA ALA A 145 2.18 -30.97 24.32
C ALA A 145 2.76 -32.31 24.82
N LYS A 146 2.49 -32.68 26.07
CA LYS A 146 2.92 -33.95 26.69
C LYS A 146 2.20 -35.13 26.04
N GLU A 147 0.90 -35.02 25.82
CA GLU A 147 0.10 -36.04 25.13
C GLU A 147 0.53 -36.20 23.67
N THR A 148 0.65 -35.11 22.92
CA THR A 148 1.12 -35.14 21.52
C THR A 148 2.53 -35.75 21.40
N TYR A 149 3.41 -35.45 22.37
CA TYR A 149 4.76 -36.03 22.41
C TYR A 149 4.72 -37.52 22.73
N LYS A 150 3.89 -37.95 23.67
CA LYS A 150 3.67 -39.37 23.99
C LYS A 150 3.19 -40.14 22.76
N GLU A 151 2.16 -39.64 22.07
CA GLU A 151 1.65 -40.23 20.83
C GLU A 151 2.71 -40.30 19.72
N LEU A 152 3.57 -39.27 19.60
CA LEU A 152 4.69 -39.26 18.67
C LEU A 152 5.68 -40.39 18.97
N VAL A 153 6.05 -40.58 20.24
CA VAL A 153 6.97 -41.65 20.68
C VAL A 153 6.34 -43.02 20.45
N GLU A 154 5.05 -43.19 20.79
CA GLU A 154 4.32 -44.43 20.53
C GLU A 154 4.26 -44.78 19.05
N ALA A 155 3.97 -43.81 18.17
CA ALA A 155 3.94 -44.02 16.73
C ALA A 155 5.35 -44.34 16.17
N GLN A 156 6.41 -43.74 16.71
CA GLN A 156 7.79 -44.06 16.37
C GLN A 156 8.17 -45.50 16.77
N ALA A 157 7.78 -45.92 17.98
CA ALA A 157 8.02 -47.28 18.45
C ALA A 157 7.23 -48.30 17.61
N LYS A 158 5.95 -48.04 17.31
CA LYS A 158 5.12 -48.88 16.43
C LYS A 158 5.72 -48.99 15.03
N LYS A 159 6.26 -47.88 14.49
CA LYS A 159 6.96 -47.89 13.19
C LYS A 159 8.25 -48.70 13.21
N ALA A 160 9.00 -48.67 14.31
CA ALA A 160 10.25 -49.44 14.44
C ALA A 160 9.99 -50.95 14.56
N ASN A 161 8.88 -51.36 15.19
CA ASN A 161 8.57 -52.75 15.51
C ASN A 161 7.56 -53.41 14.53
N ILE A 162 7.57 -53.03 13.25
CA ILE A 162 6.60 -53.56 12.26
C ILE A 162 6.96 -55.01 11.87
N ASN A 163 5.95 -55.88 11.85
CA ASN A 163 6.08 -57.24 11.35
C ASN A 163 6.22 -57.25 9.80
N SER A 164 7.37 -57.72 9.31
CA SER A 164 7.70 -57.77 7.87
C SER A 164 6.77 -58.66 7.04
N GLU A 165 6.21 -59.72 7.60
CA GLU A 165 5.30 -60.63 6.88
C GLU A 165 3.94 -59.99 6.62
N LYS A 166 3.39 -59.27 7.61
CA LYS A 166 2.11 -58.56 7.48
C LYS A 166 2.21 -57.43 6.45
N ASP A 167 3.30 -56.67 6.43
CA ASP A 167 3.51 -55.59 5.46
C ASP A 167 3.61 -56.15 4.03
N SER A 168 4.36 -57.25 3.81
CA SER A 168 4.43 -57.88 2.49
C SER A 168 3.08 -58.38 1.98
N LYS A 169 2.24 -58.94 2.86
CA LYS A 169 0.86 -59.35 2.54
C LYS A 169 0.00 -58.14 2.13
N PHE A 170 0.03 -57.07 2.91
CA PHE A 170 -0.69 -55.83 2.61
C PHE A 170 -0.25 -55.22 1.27
N GLN A 171 1.05 -55.19 0.97
CA GLN A 171 1.54 -54.64 -0.32
C GLN A 171 0.98 -55.40 -1.53
N LYS A 172 0.82 -56.73 -1.42
CA LYS A 172 0.16 -57.54 -2.46
C LYS A 172 -1.33 -57.19 -2.58
N GLU A 173 -2.05 -57.13 -1.46
CA GLU A 173 -3.47 -56.75 -1.43
C GLU A 173 -3.71 -55.33 -1.97
N PHE A 174 -2.88 -54.38 -1.58
CA PHE A 174 -2.94 -52.99 -2.02
C PHE A 174 -2.66 -52.83 -3.52
N LYS A 175 -1.73 -53.61 -4.07
CA LYS A 175 -1.46 -53.64 -5.52
C LYS A 175 -2.66 -54.15 -6.29
N ASN A 176 -3.30 -55.22 -5.81
CA ASN A 176 -4.51 -55.78 -6.42
C ASN A 176 -5.68 -54.80 -6.34
N PHE A 177 -5.91 -54.18 -5.18
CA PHE A 177 -6.94 -53.15 -4.98
C PHE A 177 -6.77 -51.97 -5.95
N LYS A 178 -5.53 -51.47 -6.14
CA LYS A 178 -5.24 -50.41 -7.11
C LYS A 178 -5.59 -50.80 -8.54
N ILE A 179 -5.32 -52.05 -8.93
CA ILE A 179 -5.63 -52.55 -10.27
C ILE A 179 -7.15 -52.59 -10.47
N GLU A 180 -7.88 -53.11 -9.48
CA GLU A 180 -9.34 -53.22 -9.50
C GLU A 180 -10.03 -51.85 -9.54
N GLU A 181 -9.67 -50.93 -8.63
CA GLU A 181 -10.24 -49.58 -8.59
C GLU A 181 -9.89 -48.76 -9.84
N LYS A 182 -8.71 -48.98 -10.45
CA LYS A 182 -8.34 -48.35 -11.71
C LYS A 182 -9.17 -48.88 -12.87
N LYS A 183 -9.51 -50.17 -12.87
CA LYS A 183 -10.44 -50.77 -13.84
C LYS A 183 -11.83 -50.16 -13.68
N ASN A 184 -12.36 -50.12 -12.45
CA ASN A 184 -13.66 -49.52 -12.13
C ASN A 184 -13.73 -48.03 -12.56
N LEU A 185 -12.66 -47.26 -12.33
CA LEU A 185 -12.55 -45.88 -12.82
C LEU A 185 -12.62 -45.81 -14.35
N HIS A 186 -11.94 -46.71 -15.07
CA HIS A 186 -11.94 -46.73 -16.52
C HIS A 186 -13.34 -47.04 -17.08
N ASP A 187 -14.01 -48.04 -16.50
CA ASP A 187 -15.36 -48.46 -16.90
C ASP A 187 -16.37 -47.33 -16.68
N ARG A 188 -16.34 -46.67 -15.51
CA ARG A 188 -17.19 -45.51 -15.20
C ARG A 188 -16.93 -44.30 -16.09
N ILE A 189 -15.66 -44.03 -16.45
CA ILE A 189 -15.33 -42.95 -17.40
C ILE A 189 -15.89 -43.28 -18.78
N SER A 190 -15.82 -44.54 -19.21
CA SER A 190 -16.38 -45.00 -20.49
C SER A 190 -17.90 -44.87 -20.52
N GLU A 191 -18.60 -45.23 -19.43
CA GLU A 191 -20.04 -45.04 -19.27
C GLU A 191 -20.43 -43.56 -19.35
N VAL A 192 -19.72 -42.68 -18.64
CA VAL A 192 -19.96 -41.23 -18.66
C VAL A 192 -19.73 -40.63 -20.07
N LYS A 193 -18.73 -41.14 -20.80
CA LYS A 193 -18.51 -40.75 -22.21
C LYS A 193 -19.63 -41.25 -23.13
N ALA A 194 -20.15 -42.46 -22.91
CA ALA A 194 -21.26 -43.02 -23.65
C ALA A 194 -22.55 -42.20 -23.43
N LYS A 195 -22.90 -41.89 -22.18
CA LYS A 195 -24.05 -41.03 -21.84
C LYS A 195 -23.99 -39.65 -22.50
N GLN A 196 -22.79 -39.09 -22.67
CA GLN A 196 -22.61 -37.82 -23.39
C GLN A 196 -22.78 -37.99 -24.90
N LYS A 197 -22.36 -39.13 -25.47
CA LYS A 197 -22.54 -39.46 -26.90
C LYS A 197 -24.01 -39.71 -27.24
N GLU A 198 -24.77 -40.26 -26.29
CA GLU A 198 -26.22 -40.50 -26.37
C GLU A 198 -27.07 -39.24 -26.10
N GLY A 199 -26.43 -38.11 -25.74
CA GLY A 199 -27.13 -36.84 -25.49
C GLY A 199 -27.78 -36.70 -24.10
N LEU A 200 -27.58 -37.66 -23.20
CA LEU A 200 -28.17 -37.67 -21.84
C LEU A 200 -27.51 -36.65 -20.89
N ILE A 201 -26.26 -36.24 -21.15
CA ILE A 201 -25.53 -35.26 -20.33
C ILE A 201 -24.75 -34.25 -21.19
N SER A 202 -24.57 -33.03 -20.66
CA SER A 202 -23.81 -31.97 -21.35
C SER A 202 -22.29 -32.24 -21.35
N LYS A 203 -21.56 -31.57 -22.26
CA LYS A 203 -20.09 -31.65 -22.32
C LYS A 203 -19.43 -31.20 -21.01
N GLN A 204 -19.96 -30.16 -20.37
CA GLN A 204 -19.47 -29.64 -19.10
C GLN A 204 -19.76 -30.62 -17.94
N ALA A 205 -20.95 -31.23 -17.93
CA ALA A 205 -21.29 -32.26 -16.96
C ALA A 205 -20.32 -33.45 -17.05
N LYS A 206 -20.03 -33.95 -18.25
CA LYS A 206 -19.02 -35.00 -18.48
C LYS A 206 -17.66 -34.64 -17.87
N GLU A 207 -17.14 -33.46 -18.15
CA GLU A 207 -15.83 -33.04 -17.66
C GLU A 207 -15.78 -32.96 -16.12
N ASN A 208 -16.83 -32.44 -15.49
CA ASN A 208 -16.94 -32.39 -14.04
C ASN A 208 -17.08 -33.77 -13.41
N THR A 209 -17.93 -34.65 -13.95
CA THR A 209 -18.10 -36.03 -13.45
C THR A 209 -16.81 -36.84 -13.58
N ILE A 210 -16.07 -36.71 -14.69
CA ILE A 210 -14.77 -37.38 -14.85
C ILE A 210 -13.75 -36.87 -13.82
N LYS A 211 -13.73 -35.56 -13.53
CA LYS A 211 -12.87 -34.99 -12.47
C LYS A 211 -13.24 -35.57 -11.10
N GLU A 212 -14.53 -35.65 -10.79
CA GLU A 212 -15.02 -36.21 -9.52
C GLU A 212 -14.67 -37.69 -9.38
N LEU A 213 -14.85 -38.50 -10.42
CA LEU A 213 -14.47 -39.91 -10.44
C LEU A 213 -12.97 -40.12 -10.20
N LYS A 214 -12.11 -39.30 -10.86
CA LYS A 214 -10.67 -39.33 -10.62
C LYS A 214 -10.31 -38.94 -9.20
N ARG A 215 -11.05 -38.01 -8.59
CA ARG A 215 -10.88 -37.63 -7.18
C ARG A 215 -11.24 -38.79 -6.25
N LYS A 216 -12.42 -39.39 -6.44
CA LYS A 216 -12.88 -40.57 -5.66
C LYS A 216 -11.90 -41.73 -5.72
N TYR A 217 -11.34 -42.03 -6.90
CA TYR A 217 -10.28 -43.05 -7.03
C TYR A 217 -9.02 -42.72 -6.21
N ARG A 218 -8.57 -41.45 -6.23
CA ARG A 218 -7.39 -41.06 -5.43
C ARG A 218 -7.68 -41.17 -3.94
N GLU A 219 -8.88 -40.77 -3.51
CA GLU A 219 -9.34 -40.88 -2.14
C GLU A 219 -9.44 -42.35 -1.70
N SER A 220 -10.04 -43.24 -2.50
CA SER A 220 -10.15 -44.67 -2.16
C SER A 220 -8.79 -45.35 -2.02
N VAL A 221 -7.86 -45.07 -2.94
CA VAL A 221 -6.47 -45.56 -2.87
C VAL A 221 -5.73 -45.00 -1.66
N MET A 222 -5.93 -43.72 -1.32
CA MET A 222 -5.31 -43.11 -0.15
C MET A 222 -5.84 -43.72 1.14
N VAL A 223 -7.17 -43.85 1.29
CA VAL A 223 -7.78 -44.49 2.46
C VAL A 223 -7.28 -45.91 2.64
N LYS A 224 -7.24 -46.71 1.56
CA LYS A 224 -6.69 -48.07 1.60
C LYS A 224 -5.24 -48.08 2.06
N SER A 225 -4.43 -47.11 1.63
CA SER A 225 -3.02 -47.03 2.05
C SER A 225 -2.80 -46.83 3.56
N PHE A 226 -3.78 -46.28 4.28
CA PHE A 226 -3.74 -46.13 5.74
C PHE A 226 -4.04 -47.40 6.52
N GLU A 227 -4.50 -48.47 5.88
CA GLU A 227 -4.55 -49.79 6.51
C GLU A 227 -3.15 -50.39 6.70
N CYS A 228 -2.15 -49.90 5.94
CA CYS A 228 -0.75 -50.23 6.20
C CYS A 228 -0.29 -49.55 7.48
N GLU A 229 0.08 -50.35 8.49
CA GLU A 229 0.62 -49.84 9.76
C GLU A 229 1.83 -48.91 9.54
N LYS A 230 2.69 -49.20 8.55
CA LYS A 230 3.83 -48.34 8.23
C LYS A 230 3.41 -46.96 7.75
N THR A 231 2.56 -46.90 6.73
CA THR A 231 2.07 -45.64 6.13
C THR A 231 1.25 -44.84 7.15
N TYR A 232 0.41 -45.52 7.92
CA TYR A 232 -0.37 -44.92 9.01
C TYR A 232 0.53 -44.25 10.05
N ASN A 233 1.48 -45.00 10.62
CA ASN A 233 2.38 -44.46 11.63
C ASN A 233 3.29 -43.36 11.07
N GLU A 234 3.68 -43.41 9.79
CA GLU A 234 4.42 -42.34 9.12
C GLU A 234 3.65 -41.01 9.04
N GLU A 235 2.39 -41.05 8.63
CA GLU A 235 1.55 -39.85 8.60
C GLU A 235 1.19 -39.36 10.00
N VAL A 236 0.98 -40.26 10.97
CA VAL A 236 0.82 -39.87 12.39
C VAL A 236 2.07 -39.14 12.89
N ILE A 237 3.27 -39.68 12.67
CA ILE A 237 4.54 -39.04 13.07
C ILE A 237 4.66 -37.65 12.45
N LYS A 238 4.36 -37.51 11.15
CA LYS A 238 4.41 -36.25 10.43
C LYS A 238 3.40 -35.24 10.99
N ASN A 239 2.17 -35.67 11.24
CA ASN A 239 1.14 -34.83 11.86
C ASN A 239 1.54 -34.39 13.27
N LYS A 240 2.00 -35.31 14.13
CA LYS A 240 2.40 -34.99 15.51
C LYS A 240 3.63 -34.07 15.56
N ARG A 241 4.59 -34.21 14.65
CA ARG A 241 5.69 -33.24 14.46
C ARG A 241 5.17 -31.87 14.03
N TYR A 242 4.17 -31.82 13.15
CA TYR A 242 3.53 -30.56 12.76
C TYR A 242 2.82 -29.91 13.96
N GLU A 243 2.04 -30.66 14.73
CA GLU A 243 1.34 -30.19 15.94
C GLU A 243 2.32 -29.62 16.97
N LEU A 244 3.40 -30.35 17.30
CA LEU A 244 4.43 -29.88 18.25
C LEU A 244 5.23 -28.67 17.75
N SER A 245 5.28 -28.42 16.44
CA SER A 245 6.05 -27.31 15.87
C SER A 245 5.22 -26.06 15.60
N LYS A 246 4.05 -26.22 14.96
CA LYS A 246 3.17 -25.13 14.50
C LYS A 246 2.01 -24.89 15.46
N THR A 247 1.20 -25.90 15.76
CA THR A 247 0.03 -25.77 16.65
C THR A 247 0.45 -25.35 18.05
N LEU A 248 1.50 -25.97 18.61
CA LEU A 248 2.07 -25.56 19.90
C LEU A 248 2.55 -24.10 19.88
N LYS A 249 3.21 -23.67 18.79
CA LYS A 249 3.66 -22.27 18.65
C LYS A 249 2.47 -21.30 18.60
N GLN A 250 1.39 -21.66 17.91
CA GLN A 250 0.18 -20.85 17.86
C GLN A 250 -0.46 -20.74 19.25
N LYS A 251 -0.67 -21.85 19.96
CA LYS A 251 -1.21 -21.86 21.33
C LYS A 251 -0.38 -20.99 22.29
N ILE A 252 0.96 -21.11 22.25
CA ILE A 252 1.87 -20.26 23.05
C ILE A 252 1.71 -18.78 22.67
N ASN A 253 1.58 -18.48 21.37
CA ASN A 253 1.40 -17.11 20.90
C ASN A 253 0.06 -16.53 21.38
N THR A 254 -1.02 -17.32 21.40
CA THR A 254 -2.32 -16.91 21.95
C THR A 254 -2.18 -16.51 23.41
N VAL A 255 -1.48 -17.29 24.24
CA VAL A 255 -1.22 -16.91 25.64
C VAL A 255 -0.45 -15.59 25.72
N ASN A 256 0.61 -15.44 24.91
CA ASN A 256 1.41 -14.21 24.91
C ASN A 256 0.60 -12.97 24.50
N VAL A 257 -0.32 -13.11 23.54
CA VAL A 257 -1.24 -12.04 23.12
C VAL A 257 -2.20 -11.70 24.26
N ASN A 258 -2.89 -12.70 24.82
CA ASN A 258 -3.83 -12.50 25.93
C ASN A 258 -3.17 -11.83 27.15
N VAL A 259 -1.97 -12.28 27.53
CA VAL A 259 -1.18 -11.69 28.64
C VAL A 259 -0.71 -10.27 28.31
N SER A 260 -0.38 -9.97 27.05
CA SER A 260 -0.03 -8.61 26.62
C SER A 260 -1.26 -7.71 26.64
N ASP A 261 -2.43 -8.20 26.23
CA ASP A 261 -3.66 -7.41 26.13
C ASP A 261 -4.13 -6.88 27.49
N LEU A 262 -3.81 -7.56 28.60
CA LEU A 262 -4.04 -7.03 29.95
C LEU A 262 -3.36 -5.66 30.16
N ARG A 263 -2.20 -5.40 29.53
CA ARG A 263 -1.52 -4.10 29.61
C ARG A 263 -2.32 -2.95 28.99
N ARG A 264 -3.33 -3.27 28.16
CA ARG A 264 -4.22 -2.26 27.57
C ARG A 264 -5.26 -1.75 28.55
N VAL A 265 -5.51 -2.49 29.63
CA VAL A 265 -6.58 -2.25 30.61
C VAL A 265 -6.02 -1.67 31.90
N TYR A 266 -4.86 -2.13 32.36
CA TYR A 266 -4.26 -1.66 33.62
C TYR A 266 -3.40 -0.41 33.42
N PRO A 267 -3.74 0.74 34.02
CA PRO A 267 -2.98 1.98 33.88
C PRO A 267 -1.55 1.90 34.45
N ILE A 268 -0.75 2.92 34.17
CA ILE A 268 0.56 3.16 34.79
C ILE A 268 0.59 4.50 35.50
N GLU A 269 1.25 4.56 36.64
CA GLU A 269 1.41 5.79 37.40
C GLU A 269 2.82 6.34 37.24
N ILE A 270 2.92 7.54 36.66
CA ILE A 270 4.20 8.22 36.46
C ILE A 270 4.19 9.61 37.10
N GLU A 271 5.36 10.06 37.56
CA GLU A 271 5.55 11.41 38.11
C GLU A 271 5.86 12.47 37.03
N LYS A 272 5.90 12.05 35.77
CA LYS A 272 6.25 12.88 34.63
C LYS A 272 5.06 13.71 34.17
N LYS A 273 5.31 14.99 33.88
CA LYS A 273 4.29 15.99 33.51
C LYS A 273 4.41 16.51 32.08
N ILE A 274 5.52 16.20 31.40
CA ILE A 274 5.88 16.72 30.08
C ILE A 274 6.51 15.61 29.28
N PRO A 275 6.20 15.50 27.96
CA PRO A 275 6.91 14.60 27.05
C PRO A 275 8.31 15.12 26.73
N TRP A 276 9.19 15.22 27.73
CA TRP A 276 10.52 15.82 27.58
C TRP A 276 11.45 14.97 26.70
N LYS A 277 11.28 13.64 26.67
CA LYS A 277 12.16 12.77 25.87
C LYS A 277 12.02 13.13 24.39
N SER A 278 10.80 13.37 23.91
CA SER A 278 10.51 13.74 22.52
C SER A 278 11.26 14.98 22.08
N TYR A 279 11.34 16.02 22.93
CA TYR A 279 12.05 17.26 22.60
C TYR A 279 13.57 17.07 22.59
N VAL A 280 14.12 16.31 23.54
CA VAL A 280 15.57 16.10 23.64
C VAL A 280 16.08 15.15 22.56
N THR A 281 15.27 14.17 22.12
CA THR A 281 15.69 13.17 21.13
C THR A 281 15.27 13.49 19.70
N ILE A 282 14.81 14.72 19.41
CA ILE A 282 14.29 15.08 18.08
C ILE A 282 15.31 14.86 16.95
N LEU A 283 16.58 15.13 17.22
CA LEU A 283 17.68 15.01 16.24
C LEU A 283 18.16 13.58 16.02
N PHE A 284 17.77 12.64 16.89
CA PHE A 284 18.26 11.26 16.84
C PHE A 284 17.09 10.27 16.82
N PRO A 285 16.49 10.03 15.63
CA PRO A 285 15.50 8.99 15.44
C PRO A 285 15.94 7.66 16.05
N GLY A 286 15.09 7.08 16.90
CA GLY A 286 15.35 5.85 17.62
C GLY A 286 15.81 6.04 19.06
N LEU A 287 16.45 7.16 19.42
CA LEU A 287 16.89 7.42 20.79
C LEU A 287 15.69 7.59 21.75
N GLY A 288 14.66 8.32 21.33
CA GLY A 288 13.45 8.49 22.15
C GLY A 288 12.66 7.19 22.36
N GLN A 289 12.58 6.35 21.33
CA GLN A 289 11.99 5.00 21.44
C GLN A 289 12.80 4.11 22.38
N LEU A 290 14.13 4.24 22.40
CA LEU A 290 14.99 3.54 23.35
C LEU A 290 14.69 3.96 24.79
N LEU A 291 14.58 5.27 25.04
CA LEU A 291 14.22 5.82 26.35
C LEU A 291 12.79 5.45 26.80
N ASN A 292 11.91 5.12 25.85
CA ASN A 292 10.57 4.57 26.10
C ASN A 292 10.56 3.03 26.19
N LYS A 293 11.73 2.38 26.23
CA LYS A 293 11.91 0.92 26.32
C LYS A 293 11.31 0.15 25.12
N GLN A 294 11.11 0.81 23.97
CA GLN A 294 10.63 0.20 22.73
C GLN A 294 11.82 -0.20 21.84
N TYR A 295 12.60 -1.19 22.26
CA TYR A 295 13.87 -1.56 21.63
C TYR A 295 13.79 -1.89 20.13
N ILE A 296 12.82 -2.69 19.70
CA ILE A 296 12.70 -3.07 18.28
C ILE A 296 12.36 -1.86 17.42
N LYS A 297 11.46 -1.00 17.91
CA LYS A 297 11.10 0.25 17.24
C LYS A 297 12.28 1.23 17.19
N SER A 298 13.07 1.28 18.26
CA SER A 298 14.30 2.06 18.33
C SER A 298 15.30 1.63 17.25
N ILE A 299 15.55 0.33 17.10
CA ILE A 299 16.46 -0.21 16.06
C ILE A 299 15.98 0.21 14.65
N ILE A 300 14.69 0.05 14.36
CA ILE A 300 14.11 0.43 13.05
C ILE A 300 14.30 1.93 12.80
N MET A 301 14.00 2.77 13.79
CA MET A 301 14.14 4.22 13.68
C MET A 301 15.61 4.68 13.62
N PHE A 302 16.54 3.91 14.20
CA PHE A 302 17.97 4.22 14.15
C PHE A 302 18.56 4.08 12.75
N LEU A 303 17.98 3.23 11.89
CA LEU A 303 18.31 3.21 10.46
C LEU A 303 18.05 4.59 9.81
N GLY A 304 17.02 5.30 10.26
CA GLY A 304 16.75 6.68 9.87
C GLY A 304 17.87 7.62 10.30
N SER A 305 18.36 7.51 11.53
CA SER A 305 19.53 8.29 11.99
C SER A 305 20.76 8.04 11.13
N ILE A 306 21.07 6.77 10.82
CA ILE A 306 22.19 6.43 9.94
C ILE A 306 22.01 7.13 8.59
N TYR A 307 20.86 6.96 7.93
CA TYR A 307 20.55 7.63 6.67
C TYR A 307 20.75 9.16 6.73
N ILE A 308 20.24 9.82 7.77
CA ILE A 308 20.32 11.27 7.92
C ILE A 308 21.78 11.74 7.98
N TYR A 309 22.57 11.14 8.87
CA TYR A 309 23.91 11.63 9.19
C TYR A 309 25.00 11.10 8.26
N THR A 310 24.83 9.91 7.67
CA THR A 310 25.86 9.33 6.78
C THR A 310 25.58 9.55 5.31
N MET A 311 24.34 9.87 4.93
CA MET A 311 23.95 10.01 3.53
C MET A 311 23.34 11.39 3.23
N ALA A 312 22.23 11.76 3.88
CA ALA A 312 21.48 12.96 3.51
C ALA A 312 22.26 14.26 3.77
N ILE A 313 22.81 14.44 4.97
CA ILE A 313 23.57 15.66 5.33
C ILE A 313 24.88 15.77 4.54
N PRO A 314 25.75 14.75 4.49
CA PRO A 314 26.99 14.84 3.71
C PRO A 314 26.75 15.15 2.23
N TYR A 315 25.78 14.46 1.60
CA TYR A 315 25.44 14.70 0.20
C TYR A 315 24.89 16.11 -0.03
N ALA A 316 24.08 16.63 0.91
CA ALA A 316 23.59 18.00 0.83
C ALA A 316 24.69 19.07 0.91
N LEU A 317 25.78 18.75 1.59
CA LEU A 317 26.98 19.60 1.71
C LEU A 317 27.99 19.38 0.56
N GLY A 318 27.69 18.53 -0.43
CA GLY A 318 28.57 18.27 -1.58
C GLY A 318 29.50 17.05 -1.42
N TYR A 319 29.44 16.31 -0.30
CA TYR A 319 30.25 15.11 -0.11
C TYR A 319 29.62 13.91 -0.79
N GLY A 320 30.34 13.26 -1.69
CA GLY A 320 29.85 12.11 -2.47
C GLY A 320 29.10 12.49 -3.75
N ASN A 321 29.00 13.79 -4.04
CA ASN A 321 28.57 14.32 -5.33
C ASN A 321 29.60 13.98 -6.42
N TYR A 322 29.16 13.84 -7.67
CA TYR A 322 30.06 13.58 -8.79
C TYR A 322 30.87 14.84 -9.12
N LYS A 323 30.19 15.99 -9.22
CA LYS A 323 30.81 17.29 -9.57
C LYS A 323 30.13 18.54 -8.96
N GLY A 324 28.92 18.42 -8.43
CA GLY A 324 28.17 19.53 -7.85
C GLY A 324 28.45 19.74 -6.36
N GLU A 325 28.08 20.92 -5.88
CA GLU A 325 28.30 21.38 -4.49
C GLU A 325 27.08 21.10 -3.60
N GLY A 326 26.43 19.95 -3.78
CA GLY A 326 25.18 19.61 -3.08
C GLY A 326 24.09 20.65 -3.35
N ILE A 327 23.51 21.22 -2.29
CA ILE A 327 22.45 22.24 -2.42
C ILE A 327 23.00 23.55 -3.01
N ALA A 328 24.25 23.91 -2.73
CA ALA A 328 24.84 25.16 -3.23
C ALA A 328 24.92 25.18 -4.77
N GLY A 329 25.08 24.01 -5.40
CA GLY A 329 25.12 23.86 -6.85
C GLY A 329 23.83 24.31 -7.57
N LEU A 330 22.68 24.32 -6.88
CA LEU A 330 21.44 24.87 -7.44
C LEU A 330 21.50 26.39 -7.60
N ILE A 331 22.23 27.08 -6.75
CA ILE A 331 22.32 28.54 -6.81
C ILE A 331 23.28 28.94 -7.93
N THR A 332 24.46 28.32 -7.95
CA THR A 332 25.54 28.70 -8.87
C THR A 332 25.37 28.13 -10.28
N LEU A 333 24.67 26.99 -10.47
CA LEU A 333 24.52 26.34 -11.78
C LEU A 333 25.84 26.22 -12.57
N ALA A 334 26.93 25.82 -11.90
CA ALA A 334 28.28 25.73 -12.47
C ALA A 334 28.91 27.07 -12.91
N GLU A 335 28.43 28.19 -12.36
CA GLU A 335 29.10 29.49 -12.44
C GLU A 335 30.50 29.40 -11.81
N GLY A 336 31.53 29.85 -12.53
CA GLY A 336 32.93 29.73 -12.10
C GLY A 336 33.53 28.31 -12.17
N ALA A 337 32.74 27.28 -12.46
CA ALA A 337 33.22 25.90 -12.59
C ALA A 337 34.01 25.66 -13.89
N GLY A 338 34.68 24.51 -13.99
CA GLY A 338 35.53 24.13 -15.12
C GLY A 338 34.81 24.12 -16.47
N LYS A 339 35.58 24.12 -17.56
CA LYS A 339 35.03 24.17 -18.94
C LYS A 339 34.20 22.94 -19.31
N LEU A 340 34.46 21.80 -18.66
CA LEU A 340 33.75 20.53 -18.87
C LEU A 340 32.52 20.36 -17.97
N ASP A 341 32.27 21.31 -17.06
CA ASP A 341 31.18 21.21 -16.10
C ASP A 341 29.89 21.75 -16.70
N ARG A 342 28.80 20.99 -16.47
CA ARG A 342 27.50 21.25 -17.07
C ARG A 342 26.52 21.70 -16.00
N SER A 343 25.83 22.83 -16.23
CA SER A 343 24.85 23.41 -15.30
C SER A 343 23.74 22.42 -14.91
N ILE A 344 23.33 21.54 -15.83
CA ILE A 344 22.29 20.53 -15.58
C ILE A 344 22.71 19.49 -14.52
N ILE A 345 23.99 19.16 -14.40
CA ILE A 345 24.48 18.19 -13.40
C ILE A 345 24.35 18.80 -12.00
N PHE A 346 24.75 20.06 -11.85
CA PHE A 346 24.65 20.80 -10.59
C PHE A 346 23.19 20.94 -10.14
N MET A 347 22.28 21.17 -11.09
CA MET A 347 20.84 21.21 -10.83
C MET A 347 20.30 19.86 -10.34
N ILE A 348 20.56 18.77 -11.06
CA ILE A 348 20.06 17.43 -10.70
C ILE A 348 20.60 17.01 -9.32
N GLU A 349 21.89 17.22 -9.08
CA GLU A 349 22.50 16.85 -7.80
C GLU A 349 21.96 17.67 -6.63
N GLY A 350 21.70 18.96 -6.80
CA GLY A 350 21.09 19.76 -5.74
C GLY A 350 19.61 19.44 -5.52
N ILE A 351 18.85 19.09 -6.56
CA ILE A 351 17.48 18.55 -6.40
C ILE A 351 17.53 17.25 -5.59
N LEU A 352 18.47 16.35 -5.93
CA LEU A 352 18.66 15.11 -5.21
C LEU A 352 19.02 15.37 -3.74
N ALA A 353 19.91 16.33 -3.48
CA ALA A 353 20.25 16.75 -2.12
C ALA A 353 19.03 17.26 -1.33
N ILE A 354 18.21 18.14 -1.92
CA ILE A 354 16.96 18.61 -1.29
C ILE A 354 16.02 17.44 -1.02
N THR A 355 15.89 16.51 -1.96
CA THR A 355 15.03 15.33 -1.82
C THR A 355 15.47 14.48 -0.63
N LEU A 356 16.78 14.24 -0.48
CA LEU A 356 17.33 13.49 0.64
C LEU A 356 17.11 14.21 1.98
N ILE A 357 17.26 15.54 2.01
CA ILE A 357 17.01 16.35 3.21
C ILE A 357 15.52 16.38 3.59
N VAL A 358 14.62 16.46 2.62
CA VAL A 358 13.18 16.38 2.87
C VAL A 358 12.81 15.02 3.47
N LEU A 359 13.36 13.93 2.93
CA LEU A 359 13.14 12.59 3.49
C LEU A 359 13.71 12.48 4.91
N ALA A 360 14.90 13.04 5.16
CA ALA A 360 15.49 13.15 6.49
C ALA A 360 14.57 13.90 7.47
N LEU A 361 14.02 15.04 7.06
CA LEU A 361 13.09 15.84 7.85
C LEU A 361 11.79 15.08 8.14
N VAL A 362 11.24 14.36 7.17
CA VAL A 362 10.07 13.51 7.38
C VAL A 362 10.36 12.42 8.42
N LEU A 363 11.51 11.75 8.35
CA LEU A 363 11.91 10.74 9.34
C LEU A 363 12.08 11.33 10.74
N LEU A 364 12.67 12.53 10.87
CA LEU A 364 12.76 13.27 12.13
C LEU A 364 11.37 13.58 12.70
N LEU A 365 10.46 14.11 11.88
CA LEU A 365 9.09 14.43 12.30
C LEU A 365 8.29 13.18 12.69
N LEU A 366 8.41 12.08 11.94
CA LEU A 366 7.76 10.82 12.26
C LEU A 366 8.26 10.26 13.59
N SER A 367 9.58 10.26 13.80
CA SER A 367 10.16 9.80 15.06
C SER A 367 9.75 10.68 16.24
N PHE A 368 9.75 12.01 16.07
CA PHE A 368 9.29 12.95 17.10
C PHE A 368 7.81 12.74 17.45
N LYS A 369 6.92 12.71 16.44
CA LYS A 369 5.48 12.49 16.66
C LYS A 369 5.22 11.19 17.39
N ASP A 370 5.97 10.15 17.05
CA ASP A 370 5.87 8.85 17.69
C ASP A 370 6.25 8.87 19.17
N VAL A 371 7.42 9.42 19.51
CA VAL A 371 7.88 9.54 20.91
C VAL A 371 6.92 10.44 21.69
N ASN A 372 6.52 11.57 21.11
CA ASN A 372 5.63 12.54 21.75
C ASN A 372 4.26 11.93 22.07
N LYS A 373 3.70 11.15 21.14
CA LYS A 373 2.43 10.43 21.34
C LYS A 373 2.56 9.43 22.49
N VAL A 374 3.58 8.57 22.45
CA VAL A 374 3.80 7.56 23.50
C VAL A 374 3.99 8.21 24.87
N GLU A 375 4.73 9.30 24.96
CA GLU A 375 4.93 10.00 26.23
C GLU A 375 3.67 10.70 26.75
N LYS A 376 2.83 11.26 25.86
CA LYS A 376 1.53 11.84 26.25
C LYS A 376 0.57 10.76 26.74
N GLU A 377 0.52 9.63 26.06
CA GLU A 377 -0.23 8.45 26.49
C GLU A 377 0.26 7.99 27.87
N GLU A 378 1.58 7.87 28.08
CA GLU A 378 2.18 7.51 29.37
C GLU A 378 1.72 8.45 30.50
N ILE A 379 1.69 9.77 30.25
CA ILE A 379 1.26 10.79 31.23
C ILE A 379 -0.21 10.62 31.61
N ARG A 380 -1.07 10.27 30.63
CA ARG A 380 -2.50 9.97 30.86
C ARG A 380 -2.73 8.67 31.63
N GLY A 381 -1.69 7.87 31.86
CA GLY A 381 -1.79 6.57 32.50
C GLY A 381 -1.81 5.39 31.54
N ILE A 382 -1.63 5.61 30.24
CA ILE A 382 -1.66 4.57 29.22
C ILE A 382 -0.26 3.93 29.09
N ARG A 383 -0.18 2.61 29.24
CA ARG A 383 1.10 1.89 29.14
C ARG A 383 1.67 1.90 27.73
N THR A 384 2.99 2.02 27.64
CA THR A 384 3.73 1.92 26.38
C THR A 384 3.51 0.54 25.75
N ARG A 385 3.12 0.53 24.47
CA ARG A 385 2.81 -0.70 23.75
C ARG A 385 4.00 -1.66 23.71
N THR A 386 3.76 -2.96 23.92
CA THR A 386 4.79 -3.98 23.68
C THR A 386 5.06 -4.13 22.19
N TRP A 387 6.13 -4.85 21.85
CA TRP A 387 6.37 -5.24 20.46
C TRP A 387 5.23 -6.11 19.90
N ILE A 388 4.63 -6.98 20.73
CA ILE A 388 3.55 -7.88 20.30
C ILE A 388 2.31 -7.05 19.92
N GLU A 389 1.91 -6.12 20.78
CA GLU A 389 0.81 -5.18 20.52
C GLU A 389 1.09 -4.28 19.30
N THR A 390 2.33 -3.78 19.19
CA THR A 390 2.74 -2.94 18.05
C THR A 390 2.66 -3.74 16.75
N LYS A 391 3.14 -4.98 16.74
CA LYS A 391 3.09 -5.85 15.58
C LYS A 391 1.65 -6.19 15.20
N GLN A 392 0.78 -6.44 16.17
CA GLN A 392 -0.63 -6.72 15.91
C GLN A 392 -1.34 -5.50 15.28
N SER A 393 -1.19 -4.32 15.87
CA SER A 393 -1.75 -3.08 15.33
C SER A 393 -1.21 -2.73 13.93
N LEU A 394 0.07 -3.02 13.66
CA LEU A 394 0.65 -2.87 12.32
C LEU A 394 0.09 -3.85 11.28
N LEU A 395 -0.33 -5.05 11.70
CA LEU A 395 -0.90 -6.07 10.81
C LEU A 395 -2.40 -5.87 10.58
N GLU A 396 -3.12 -5.31 11.55
CA GLU A 396 -4.55 -5.04 11.45
C GLU A 396 -4.81 -3.69 10.76
N ASP A 397 -4.35 -2.58 11.35
CA ASP A 397 -4.65 -1.23 10.86
C ASP A 397 -3.55 -0.69 9.92
N GLY A 398 -2.30 -1.07 10.18
CA GLY A 398 -1.12 -0.50 9.50
C GLY A 398 -0.73 -1.21 8.20
N PHE A 399 -1.36 -2.34 7.88
CA PHE A 399 -0.88 -3.24 6.82
C PHE A 399 -0.89 -2.60 5.42
N PRO A 400 -1.96 -1.90 4.99
CA PRO A 400 -1.98 -1.25 3.67
C PRO A 400 -0.85 -0.24 3.51
N TYR A 401 -0.55 0.54 4.56
CA TYR A 401 0.51 1.54 4.55
C TYR A 401 1.90 0.90 4.52
N MET A 402 2.12 -0.17 5.29
CA MET A 402 3.41 -0.85 5.35
C MET A 402 3.77 -1.52 4.01
N VAL A 403 2.81 -2.14 3.35
CA VAL A 403 3.03 -2.82 2.06
C VAL A 403 3.21 -1.81 0.92
N SER A 404 2.51 -0.68 0.97
CA SER A 404 2.61 0.38 -0.05
C SER A 404 3.82 1.31 0.14
N ALA A 405 4.33 1.46 1.37
CA ALA A 405 5.41 2.40 1.68
C ALA A 405 6.66 2.25 0.78
N PRO A 406 7.23 1.06 0.54
CA PRO A 406 8.41 0.92 -0.32
C PRO A 406 8.16 1.38 -1.76
N ALA A 407 7.02 0.99 -2.33
CA ALA A 407 6.62 1.40 -3.66
C ALA A 407 6.43 2.93 -3.72
N LEU A 408 5.76 3.50 -2.72
CA LEU A 408 5.53 4.93 -2.61
C LEU A 408 6.86 5.71 -2.51
N VAL A 409 7.82 5.27 -1.70
CA VAL A 409 9.14 5.91 -1.59
C VAL A 409 9.86 5.90 -2.94
N VAL A 410 9.90 4.76 -3.62
CA VAL A 410 10.53 4.64 -4.94
C VAL A 410 9.82 5.50 -5.98
N THR A 411 8.49 5.50 -5.98
CA THR A 411 7.68 6.33 -6.89
C THR A 411 7.91 7.81 -6.65
N ILE A 412 7.88 8.28 -5.39
CA ILE A 412 8.17 9.68 -5.06
C ILE A 412 9.58 10.02 -5.55
N PHE A 413 10.58 9.20 -5.27
CA PHE A 413 11.95 9.49 -5.66
C PHE A 413 12.14 9.55 -7.18
N MET A 414 11.62 8.56 -7.91
CA MET A 414 11.75 8.49 -9.37
C MET A 414 10.94 9.57 -10.11
N VAL A 415 9.79 9.99 -9.57
CA VAL A 415 8.94 11.01 -10.20
C VAL A 415 9.36 12.42 -9.81
N PHE A 416 9.74 12.63 -8.54
CA PHE A 416 10.05 13.97 -8.03
C PHE A 416 11.27 14.58 -8.72
N ILE A 417 12.34 13.81 -8.94
CA ILE A 417 13.59 14.35 -9.50
C ILE A 417 13.38 14.90 -10.94
N PRO A 418 12.81 14.13 -11.90
CA PRO A 418 12.52 14.67 -13.22
C PRO A 418 11.57 15.86 -13.19
N VAL A 419 10.50 15.80 -12.39
CA VAL A 419 9.51 16.88 -12.28
C VAL A 419 10.15 18.16 -11.74
N ALA A 420 10.91 18.07 -10.65
CA ALA A 420 11.64 19.20 -10.09
C ALA A 420 12.67 19.76 -11.08
N THR A 421 13.34 18.89 -11.86
CA THR A 421 14.28 19.31 -12.90
C THR A 421 13.56 20.08 -14.00
N THR A 422 12.42 19.59 -14.50
CA THR A 422 11.60 20.29 -15.49
C THR A 422 11.09 21.64 -14.97
N ILE A 423 10.65 21.69 -13.71
CA ILE A 423 10.23 22.94 -13.05
C ILE A 423 11.39 23.92 -13.06
N LEU A 424 12.56 23.54 -12.53
CA LEU A 424 13.69 24.44 -12.41
C LEU A 424 14.24 24.86 -13.79
N LEU A 425 14.35 23.94 -14.74
CA LEU A 425 14.80 24.20 -16.10
C LEU A 425 13.91 25.21 -16.84
N SER A 426 12.62 25.28 -16.51
CA SER A 426 11.72 26.29 -17.11
C SER A 426 12.08 27.73 -16.75
N PHE A 427 12.83 27.95 -15.67
CA PHE A 427 13.32 29.26 -15.23
C PHE A 427 14.77 29.57 -15.66
N THR A 428 15.37 28.74 -16.51
CA THR A 428 16.74 28.93 -17.00
C THR A 428 16.82 29.35 -18.46
N GLY A 429 18.01 29.75 -18.90
CA GLY A 429 18.34 30.11 -20.29
C GLY A 429 18.88 28.97 -21.15
N MET A 430 18.45 27.71 -20.93
CA MET A 430 18.99 26.58 -21.71
C MET A 430 18.43 26.56 -23.14
N ASP A 431 19.19 27.17 -24.05
CA ASP A 431 18.91 27.30 -25.48
C ASP A 431 19.98 26.55 -26.33
N PRO A 432 19.83 26.46 -27.67
CA PRO A 432 20.77 25.72 -28.53
C PRO A 432 22.21 26.25 -28.48
N LYS A 433 22.41 27.52 -28.13
CA LYS A 433 23.75 28.14 -28.00
C LYS A 433 24.36 27.90 -26.62
N HIS A 434 23.52 27.74 -25.59
CA HIS A 434 23.88 27.64 -24.18
C HIS A 434 23.54 26.26 -23.58
N GLN A 435 23.81 25.17 -24.30
CA GLN A 435 23.48 23.80 -23.86
C GLN A 435 24.31 23.31 -22.65
N ALA A 436 25.59 23.70 -22.58
CA ALA A 436 26.50 23.21 -21.53
C ALA A 436 26.43 24.08 -20.26
N LYS A 437 26.42 25.40 -20.44
CA LYS A 437 26.38 26.38 -19.35
C LYS A 437 25.23 27.35 -19.57
N PHE A 438 24.34 27.41 -18.60
CA PHE A 438 23.18 28.31 -18.60
C PHE A 438 22.94 28.83 -17.18
N GLY A 439 22.39 30.03 -17.08
CA GLY A 439 22.03 30.66 -15.81
C GLY A 439 20.52 30.70 -15.58
N TRP A 440 20.14 31.26 -14.45
CA TRP A 440 18.76 31.60 -14.12
C TRP A 440 18.31 32.84 -14.90
N GLU A 441 17.19 32.74 -15.62
CA GLU A 441 16.59 33.86 -16.36
C GLU A 441 15.19 34.24 -15.82
N GLY A 442 14.74 33.55 -14.76
CA GLY A 442 13.45 33.81 -14.12
C GLY A 442 12.29 33.49 -15.06
N LEU A 443 11.42 34.47 -15.30
CA LEU A 443 10.17 34.27 -16.06
C LEU A 443 10.29 34.61 -17.56
N SER A 444 11.50 34.70 -18.12
CA SER A 444 11.73 35.06 -19.53
C SER A 444 10.96 34.14 -20.50
N ASN A 445 11.10 32.82 -20.35
CA ASN A 445 10.44 31.80 -21.16
C ASN A 445 8.90 31.92 -21.09
N TYR A 446 8.35 32.15 -19.91
CA TYR A 446 6.92 32.31 -19.71
C TYR A 446 6.37 33.57 -20.37
N LYS A 447 7.08 34.70 -20.25
CA LYS A 447 6.72 35.95 -20.94
C LYS A 447 6.73 35.78 -22.45
N MET A 448 7.74 35.10 -22.99
CA MET A 448 7.85 34.82 -24.43
C MET A 448 6.64 34.03 -24.95
N ILE A 449 6.22 32.99 -24.22
CA ILE A 449 5.04 32.18 -24.58
C ILE A 449 3.75 33.00 -24.46
N ALA A 450 3.56 33.69 -23.32
CA ALA A 450 2.34 34.43 -23.03
C ALA A 450 2.10 35.59 -24.00
N LEU A 451 3.17 36.31 -24.38
CA LEU A 451 3.10 37.42 -25.33
C LEU A 451 3.15 36.96 -26.79
N GLY A 452 3.28 35.66 -27.05
CA GLY A 452 3.42 35.11 -28.40
C GLY A 452 4.66 35.63 -29.14
N GLN A 453 5.70 36.02 -28.40
CA GLN A 453 6.91 36.61 -28.95
C GLN A 453 7.88 35.53 -29.44
N GLY A 454 8.64 35.86 -30.48
CA GLY A 454 9.57 34.93 -31.11
C GLY A 454 8.88 33.82 -31.92
N LEU A 455 9.69 33.08 -32.68
CA LEU A 455 9.20 32.03 -33.58
C LEU A 455 8.53 30.89 -32.80
N ALA A 456 8.98 30.59 -31.59
CA ALA A 456 8.40 29.51 -30.79
C ALA A 456 7.15 29.93 -29.97
N GLY A 457 7.12 31.16 -29.42
CA GLY A 457 5.95 31.65 -28.66
C GLY A 457 4.70 31.84 -29.54
N SER A 458 4.87 32.34 -30.77
CA SER A 458 3.76 32.53 -31.72
C SER A 458 3.15 31.22 -32.21
N VAL A 459 3.96 30.15 -32.28
CA VAL A 459 3.53 28.81 -32.73
C VAL A 459 2.75 28.07 -31.64
N PHE A 460 3.07 28.29 -30.37
CA PHE A 460 2.40 27.67 -29.22
C PHE A 460 0.87 27.83 -29.28
N TRP A 461 0.35 29.04 -29.48
CA TRP A 461 -1.10 29.30 -29.46
C TRP A 461 -1.86 28.61 -30.60
N LYS A 462 -1.24 28.49 -31.78
CA LYS A 462 -1.83 27.78 -32.92
C LYS A 462 -1.92 26.28 -32.64
N ILE A 463 -0.87 25.71 -32.07
CA ILE A 463 -0.81 24.29 -31.70
C ILE A 463 -1.74 24.01 -30.53
N LEU A 464 -1.84 24.89 -29.54
CA LEU A 464 -2.79 24.79 -28.43
C LEU A 464 -4.23 24.74 -28.95
N GLY A 465 -4.60 25.65 -29.86
CA GLY A 465 -5.93 25.65 -30.47
C GLY A 465 -6.26 24.32 -31.16
N TRP A 466 -5.32 23.79 -31.96
CA TRP A 466 -5.48 22.47 -32.57
C TRP A 466 -5.53 21.35 -31.52
N THR A 467 -4.69 21.38 -30.49
CA THR A 467 -4.66 20.36 -29.43
C THR A 467 -5.98 20.30 -28.67
N ILE A 468 -6.62 21.45 -28.41
CA ILE A 468 -7.95 21.51 -27.79
C ILE A 468 -9.00 20.90 -28.73
N ILE A 469 -9.03 21.30 -30.00
CA ILE A 469 -9.97 20.75 -30.99
C ILE A 469 -9.79 19.24 -31.13
N TRP A 470 -8.55 18.77 -31.28
CA TRP A 470 -8.18 17.37 -31.30
C TRP A 470 -8.72 16.63 -30.08
N THR A 471 -8.41 17.13 -28.89
CA THR A 471 -8.78 16.48 -27.63
C THR A 471 -10.29 16.40 -27.47
N LEU A 472 -11.02 17.47 -27.77
CA LEU A 472 -12.47 17.49 -27.66
C LEU A 472 -13.12 16.60 -28.72
N VAL A 473 -12.74 16.73 -29.99
CA VAL A 473 -13.40 16.01 -31.07
C VAL A 473 -13.03 14.52 -31.06
N ALA A 474 -11.74 14.18 -31.02
CA ALA A 474 -11.30 12.79 -31.07
C ALA A 474 -11.76 11.99 -29.83
N THR A 475 -11.63 12.58 -28.63
CA THR A 475 -12.06 11.89 -27.40
C THR A 475 -13.57 11.75 -27.34
N THR A 476 -14.33 12.82 -27.63
CA THR A 476 -15.80 12.74 -27.58
C THR A 476 -16.33 11.76 -28.61
N LEU A 477 -15.73 11.71 -29.81
CA LEU A 477 -16.10 10.71 -30.82
C LEU A 477 -15.77 9.29 -30.36
N ALA A 478 -14.58 9.05 -29.79
CA ALA A 478 -14.20 7.76 -29.21
C ALA A 478 -15.20 7.31 -28.12
N ILE A 479 -15.54 8.25 -27.22
CA ILE A 479 -16.49 8.02 -26.14
C ILE A 479 -17.86 7.68 -26.71
N ALA A 480 -18.41 8.52 -27.59
CA ALA A 480 -19.72 8.31 -28.19
C ALA A 480 -19.81 6.94 -28.88
N LEU A 481 -18.82 6.59 -29.71
CA LEU A 481 -18.78 5.30 -30.41
C LEU A 481 -18.70 4.13 -29.41
N GLY A 482 -17.79 4.19 -28.44
CA GLY A 482 -17.62 3.14 -27.44
C GLY A 482 -18.88 2.92 -26.59
N PHE A 483 -19.54 4.01 -26.18
CA PHE A 483 -20.78 3.96 -25.43
C PHE A 483 -21.95 3.39 -26.24
N ILE A 484 -22.14 3.87 -27.47
CA ILE A 484 -23.20 3.38 -28.35
C ILE A 484 -23.02 1.87 -28.58
N LEU A 485 -21.80 1.44 -28.91
CA LEU A 485 -21.49 0.03 -29.10
C LEU A 485 -21.71 -0.80 -27.82
N ALA A 486 -21.34 -0.26 -26.64
CA ALA A 486 -21.53 -0.95 -25.36
C ALA A 486 -23.01 -1.15 -25.05
N ILE A 487 -23.84 -0.12 -25.22
CA ILE A 487 -25.29 -0.19 -25.02
C ILE A 487 -25.92 -1.20 -25.98
N VAL A 488 -25.57 -1.13 -27.27
CA VAL A 488 -26.11 -2.03 -28.30
C VAL A 488 -25.75 -3.48 -28.01
N LEU A 489 -24.48 -3.79 -27.74
CA LEU A 489 -24.01 -5.16 -27.52
C LEU A 489 -24.31 -5.73 -26.14
N ASN A 490 -24.72 -4.89 -25.19
CA ASN A 490 -25.21 -5.36 -23.91
C ASN A 490 -26.71 -5.74 -23.96
N ASN A 491 -27.43 -5.39 -25.02
CA ASN A 491 -28.85 -5.71 -25.19
C ASN A 491 -29.09 -7.22 -25.45
N ASP A 492 -30.00 -7.86 -24.72
CA ASP A 492 -30.35 -9.29 -24.81
C ASP A 492 -30.89 -9.77 -26.16
N ARG A 493 -31.36 -8.85 -27.01
CA ARG A 493 -31.86 -9.19 -28.35
C ARG A 493 -30.74 -9.49 -29.36
N ILE A 494 -29.50 -9.07 -29.09
CA ILE A 494 -28.39 -9.30 -30.01
C ILE A 494 -27.93 -10.76 -29.92
N LYS A 495 -27.97 -11.47 -31.05
CA LYS A 495 -27.41 -12.82 -31.20
C LYS A 495 -25.92 -12.72 -31.56
N GLY A 496 -25.10 -13.66 -31.08
CA GLY A 496 -23.66 -13.69 -31.39
C GLY A 496 -22.82 -12.63 -30.66
N LYS A 497 -23.29 -12.14 -29.48
CA LYS A 497 -22.62 -11.08 -28.69
C LYS A 497 -21.12 -11.30 -28.50
N THR A 498 -20.70 -12.55 -28.27
CA THR A 498 -19.29 -12.90 -28.06
C THR A 498 -18.42 -12.57 -29.27
N LEU A 499 -18.88 -12.89 -30.49
CA LEU A 499 -18.13 -12.61 -31.71
C LEU A 499 -17.95 -11.10 -31.91
N PHE A 500 -19.04 -10.34 -31.80
CA PHE A 500 -19.01 -8.88 -31.94
C PHE A 500 -18.12 -8.24 -30.87
N ARG A 501 -18.26 -8.63 -29.59
CA ARG A 501 -17.40 -8.17 -28.49
C ARG A 501 -15.92 -8.41 -28.81
N THR A 502 -15.57 -9.60 -29.29
CA THR A 502 -14.18 -9.90 -29.67
C THR A 502 -13.69 -8.97 -30.79
N ILE A 503 -14.47 -8.79 -31.87
CA ILE A 503 -14.10 -7.93 -33.00
C ILE A 503 -13.88 -6.47 -32.55
N TYR A 504 -14.78 -5.91 -31.74
CA TYR A 504 -14.67 -4.52 -31.29
C TYR A 504 -13.56 -4.29 -30.25
N LEU A 505 -13.06 -5.35 -29.60
CA LEU A 505 -11.91 -5.28 -28.70
C LEU A 505 -10.57 -5.42 -29.43
N LEU A 506 -10.56 -5.91 -30.68
CA LEU A 506 -9.34 -6.05 -31.48
C LEU A 506 -8.50 -4.76 -31.61
N PRO A 507 -9.09 -3.56 -31.80
CA PRO A 507 -8.31 -2.32 -31.92
C PRO A 507 -7.40 -2.06 -30.71
N TRP A 508 -7.85 -2.47 -29.52
CA TRP A 508 -7.10 -2.35 -28.28
C TRP A 508 -6.19 -3.55 -28.00
N ALA A 509 -6.54 -4.73 -28.50
CA ALA A 509 -5.72 -5.93 -28.37
C ALA A 509 -4.44 -5.89 -29.22
N VAL A 510 -4.49 -5.20 -30.37
CA VAL A 510 -3.32 -4.97 -31.23
C VAL A 510 -2.53 -3.76 -30.71
N PRO A 511 -1.19 -3.86 -30.55
CA PRO A 511 -0.37 -2.74 -30.14
C PRO A 511 -0.58 -1.51 -31.03
N ALA A 512 -0.91 -0.37 -30.42
CA ALA A 512 -1.31 0.85 -31.13
C ALA A 512 -0.28 1.32 -32.17
N PHE A 513 1.03 1.18 -31.88
CA PHE A 513 2.08 1.61 -32.80
C PHE A 513 2.04 0.87 -34.14
N ILE A 514 1.67 -0.43 -34.14
CA ILE A 514 1.53 -1.24 -35.36
C ILE A 514 0.36 -0.69 -36.17
N THR A 515 -0.78 -0.50 -35.53
CA THR A 515 -1.99 -0.01 -36.20
C THR A 515 -1.78 1.38 -36.79
N ILE A 516 -1.19 2.30 -36.03
CA ILE A 516 -0.95 3.68 -36.50
C ILE A 516 0.02 3.66 -37.70
N THR A 517 1.11 2.90 -37.62
CA THR A 517 2.08 2.77 -38.72
C THR A 517 1.45 2.14 -39.95
N PHE A 518 0.59 1.13 -39.75
CA PHE A 518 -0.16 0.51 -40.84
C PHE A 518 -1.06 1.52 -41.56
N PHE A 519 -1.85 2.31 -40.83
CA PHE A 519 -2.66 3.38 -41.42
C PHE A 519 -1.79 4.47 -42.05
N SER A 520 -0.62 4.80 -41.49
CA SER A 520 0.34 5.70 -42.13
C SER A 520 0.76 5.21 -43.51
N ILE A 521 1.09 3.93 -43.65
CA ILE A 521 1.49 3.33 -44.93
C ILE A 521 0.32 3.39 -45.91
N LEU A 522 -0.88 2.98 -45.48
CA LEU A 522 -2.09 3.04 -46.30
C LEU A 522 -2.44 4.46 -46.77
N SER A 523 -2.17 5.46 -45.92
CA SER A 523 -2.40 6.88 -46.22
C SER A 523 -1.26 7.56 -46.98
N SER A 524 -0.24 6.83 -47.42
CA SER A 524 0.82 7.39 -48.29
C SER A 524 0.25 7.78 -49.66
N PRO A 525 0.91 8.66 -50.45
CA PRO A 525 0.37 9.12 -51.74
C PRO A 525 -0.06 7.98 -52.68
N ASN A 526 0.72 6.91 -52.74
CA ASN A 526 0.41 5.70 -53.52
C ASN A 526 -0.23 4.58 -52.68
N GLY A 527 -0.65 4.86 -51.45
CA GLY A 527 -1.22 3.88 -50.54
C GLY A 527 -2.67 3.54 -50.90
N ALA A 528 -3.11 2.32 -50.54
CA ALA A 528 -4.43 1.82 -50.92
C ALA A 528 -5.58 2.69 -50.38
N LEU A 529 -5.44 3.29 -49.19
CA LEU A 529 -6.48 4.17 -48.64
C LEU A 529 -6.55 5.50 -49.40
N THR A 530 -5.40 6.07 -49.78
CA THR A 530 -5.35 7.29 -50.60
C THR A 530 -5.98 7.04 -51.98
N GLN A 531 -5.60 5.95 -52.65
CA GLN A 531 -6.17 5.58 -53.95
C GLN A 531 -7.69 5.34 -53.87
N ALA A 532 -8.16 4.66 -52.83
CA ALA A 532 -9.58 4.42 -52.62
C ALA A 532 -10.37 5.71 -52.34
N LEU A 533 -9.79 6.69 -51.63
CA LEU A 533 -10.45 7.98 -51.44
C LEU A 533 -10.41 8.83 -52.71
N GLN A 534 -9.33 8.77 -53.49
CA GLN A 534 -9.23 9.49 -54.76
C GLN A 534 -10.23 8.97 -55.81
N SER A 535 -10.50 7.66 -55.83
CA SER A 535 -11.49 7.09 -56.75
C SER A 535 -12.93 7.51 -56.42
N ILE A 536 -13.22 7.83 -55.16
CA ILE A 536 -14.56 8.26 -54.71
C ILE A 536 -14.71 9.79 -54.77
N PHE A 537 -13.67 10.55 -54.37
CA PHE A 537 -13.76 12.00 -54.15
C PHE A 537 -12.92 12.83 -55.13
N GLY A 538 -12.16 12.21 -56.04
CA GLY A 538 -11.33 12.85 -57.07
C GLY A 538 -9.82 12.85 -56.77
N GLU A 539 -9.01 12.96 -57.83
CA GLU A 539 -7.54 12.81 -57.80
C GLU A 539 -6.79 13.88 -56.96
N GLY A 540 -7.42 15.01 -56.66
CA GLY A 540 -6.83 16.10 -55.86
C GLY A 540 -6.71 15.82 -54.36
N LEU A 541 -7.28 14.71 -53.85
CA LEU A 541 -7.31 14.42 -52.42
C LEU A 541 -6.03 13.70 -51.98
N SER A 542 -5.13 14.42 -51.32
CA SER A 542 -3.92 13.87 -50.71
C SER A 542 -4.03 13.85 -49.19
N ILE A 543 -4.05 12.66 -48.59
CA ILE A 543 -4.25 12.48 -47.15
C ILE A 543 -3.13 13.15 -46.33
N LYS A 544 -1.86 12.89 -46.68
CA LYS A 544 -0.71 13.39 -45.90
C LYS A 544 -0.32 14.84 -46.23
N ASN A 545 -0.66 15.34 -47.43
CA ASN A 545 -0.26 16.68 -47.86
C ASN A 545 -1.32 17.76 -47.56
N ASN A 546 -2.59 17.37 -47.37
CA ASN A 546 -3.66 18.29 -47.00
C ASN A 546 -3.86 18.31 -45.48
N THR A 547 -3.74 19.50 -44.87
CA THR A 547 -3.88 19.68 -43.41
C THR A 547 -5.22 19.21 -42.88
N PHE A 548 -6.32 19.57 -43.55
CA PHE A 548 -7.67 19.24 -43.08
C PHE A 548 -7.93 17.73 -43.16
N VAL A 549 -7.51 17.11 -44.27
CA VAL A 549 -7.67 15.66 -44.47
C VAL A 549 -6.82 14.87 -43.49
N ALA A 550 -5.55 15.24 -43.30
CA ALA A 550 -4.65 14.61 -42.33
C ALA A 550 -5.24 14.65 -40.91
N ARG A 551 -5.70 15.83 -40.47
CA ARG A 551 -6.36 16.04 -39.17
C ARG A 551 -7.61 15.17 -39.00
N SER A 552 -8.44 15.07 -40.03
CA SER A 552 -9.67 14.28 -40.01
C SER A 552 -9.37 12.78 -39.92
N VAL A 553 -8.41 12.29 -40.70
CA VAL A 553 -7.99 10.87 -40.67
C VAL A 553 -7.43 10.51 -39.29
N LEU A 554 -6.59 11.37 -38.71
CA LEU A 554 -6.07 11.15 -37.35
C LEU A 554 -7.20 11.07 -36.31
N ILE A 555 -8.21 11.94 -36.39
CA ILE A 555 -9.38 11.91 -35.49
C ILE A 555 -10.12 10.58 -35.64
N CYS A 556 -10.34 10.10 -36.86
CA CYS A 556 -11.01 8.83 -37.11
C CYS A 556 -10.23 7.63 -36.56
N ILE A 557 -8.90 7.60 -36.76
CA ILE A 557 -8.03 6.56 -36.23
C ILE A 557 -8.08 6.56 -34.69
N GLN A 558 -8.01 7.74 -34.05
CA GLN A 558 -8.10 7.85 -32.60
C GLN A 558 -9.47 7.47 -32.07
N ALA A 559 -10.55 7.87 -32.76
CA ALA A 559 -11.90 7.49 -32.41
C ALA A 559 -12.08 5.97 -32.44
N TRP A 560 -11.54 5.31 -33.46
CA TRP A 560 -11.57 3.86 -33.58
C TRP A 560 -10.78 3.17 -32.45
N LEU A 561 -9.51 3.56 -32.24
CA LEU A 561 -8.66 3.00 -31.17
C LEU A 561 -9.26 3.24 -29.77
N GLY A 562 -9.65 4.49 -29.47
CA GLY A 562 -10.19 4.89 -28.18
C GLY A 562 -11.56 4.29 -27.88
N SER A 563 -12.39 4.07 -28.92
CA SER A 563 -13.73 3.48 -28.74
C SER A 563 -13.69 2.08 -28.15
N ALA A 564 -12.65 1.28 -28.46
CA ALA A 564 -12.51 -0.08 -27.92
C ALA A 564 -12.28 -0.07 -26.40
N TYR A 565 -11.47 0.87 -25.88
CA TYR A 565 -11.25 1.04 -24.45
C TYR A 565 -12.54 1.49 -23.74
N VAL A 566 -13.22 2.53 -24.28
CA VAL A 566 -14.47 3.02 -23.70
C VAL A 566 -15.56 1.94 -23.77
N PHE A 567 -15.62 1.17 -24.86
CA PHE A 567 -16.51 0.04 -25.01
C PHE A 567 -16.32 -1.00 -23.91
N LEU A 568 -15.08 -1.42 -23.65
CA LEU A 568 -14.75 -2.40 -22.61
C LEU A 568 -15.17 -1.90 -21.22
N LEU A 569 -14.81 -0.66 -20.92
CA LEU A 569 -15.06 0.00 -19.66
C LEU A 569 -16.57 0.18 -19.39
N SER A 570 -17.30 0.72 -20.36
CA SER A 570 -18.75 0.90 -20.26
C SER A 570 -19.50 -0.44 -20.21
N THR A 571 -18.99 -1.47 -20.90
CA THR A 571 -19.56 -2.83 -20.82
C THR A 571 -19.39 -3.45 -19.43
N GLY A 572 -18.24 -3.25 -18.78
CA GLY A 572 -18.02 -3.72 -17.41
C GLY A 572 -18.96 -3.06 -16.40
N VAL A 573 -19.12 -1.74 -16.51
CA VAL A 573 -20.07 -0.97 -15.69
C VAL A 573 -21.52 -1.42 -15.94
N LEU A 574 -21.93 -1.55 -17.20
CA LEU A 574 -23.26 -2.03 -17.57
C LEU A 574 -23.60 -3.40 -16.97
N GLN A 575 -22.61 -4.29 -16.84
CA GLN A 575 -22.78 -5.63 -16.25
C GLN A 575 -22.89 -5.61 -14.73
N SER A 576 -22.43 -4.55 -14.06
CA SER A 576 -22.52 -4.40 -12.61
C SER A 576 -23.87 -3.89 -12.11
N ILE A 577 -24.70 -3.33 -13.01
CA ILE A 577 -26.01 -2.78 -12.65
C ILE A 577 -26.95 -3.93 -12.27
N ASN A 578 -27.54 -3.86 -11.08
CA ASN A 578 -28.50 -4.85 -10.58
C ASN A 578 -29.72 -4.94 -11.51
N LYS A 579 -30.10 -6.16 -11.90
CA LYS A 579 -31.25 -6.44 -12.76
C LYS A 579 -32.58 -6.04 -12.12
N GLU A 580 -32.67 -6.10 -10.79
CA GLU A 580 -33.87 -5.73 -10.03
C GLU A 580 -34.32 -4.28 -10.30
N LEU A 581 -33.39 -3.36 -10.59
CA LEU A 581 -33.73 -1.98 -10.97
C LEU A 581 -34.51 -1.90 -12.29
N TYR A 582 -34.19 -2.78 -13.23
CA TYR A 582 -34.90 -2.85 -14.52
C TYR A 582 -36.25 -3.53 -14.38
N GLU A 583 -36.35 -4.54 -13.51
CA GLU A 583 -37.61 -5.24 -13.21
C GLU A 583 -38.60 -4.33 -12.48
N ALA A 584 -38.14 -3.56 -11.49
CA ALA A 584 -38.95 -2.54 -10.83
C ALA A 584 -39.47 -1.49 -11.82
N ALA A 585 -38.60 -1.02 -12.74
CA ALA A 585 -39.01 -0.08 -13.78
C ALA A 585 -40.01 -0.68 -14.77
N ASP A 586 -39.94 -1.99 -15.04
CA ASP A 586 -40.93 -2.70 -15.85
C ASP A 586 -42.29 -2.77 -15.15
N ILE A 587 -42.31 -2.97 -13.83
CA ILE A 587 -43.53 -2.93 -13.00
C ILE A 587 -44.15 -1.51 -13.03
N ASP A 588 -43.33 -0.46 -12.99
CA ASP A 588 -43.77 0.94 -13.11
C ASP A 588 -44.17 1.36 -14.53
N GLY A 589 -44.17 0.44 -15.50
CA GLY A 589 -44.55 0.71 -16.89
C GLY A 589 -43.54 1.57 -17.67
N ALA A 590 -42.27 1.58 -17.28
CA ALA A 590 -41.23 2.33 -17.98
C ALA A 590 -40.89 1.69 -19.34
N THR A 591 -40.97 2.50 -20.41
CA THR A 591 -40.55 2.05 -21.75
C THR A 591 -39.03 1.86 -21.83
N SER A 592 -38.56 1.10 -22.83
CA SER A 592 -37.11 0.83 -23.01
C SER A 592 -36.28 2.13 -23.12
N PHE A 593 -36.82 3.17 -23.74
CA PHE A 593 -36.15 4.48 -23.82
C PHE A 593 -36.13 5.21 -22.47
N LYS A 594 -37.19 5.11 -21.66
CA LYS A 594 -37.20 5.62 -20.28
C LYS A 594 -36.15 4.89 -19.44
N LYS A 595 -36.07 3.56 -19.51
CA LYS A 595 -35.04 2.77 -18.81
C LYS A 595 -33.63 3.18 -19.25
N LEU A 596 -33.41 3.35 -20.56
CA LEU A 596 -32.12 3.79 -21.10
C LEU A 596 -31.73 5.20 -20.60
N SER A 597 -32.61 6.18 -20.72
CA SER A 597 -32.31 7.59 -20.42
C SER A 597 -32.33 7.93 -18.93
N LYS A 598 -33.14 7.22 -18.12
CA LYS A 598 -33.31 7.50 -16.68
C LYS A 598 -32.54 6.56 -15.76
N ILE A 599 -32.21 5.34 -16.22
CA ILE A 599 -31.49 4.35 -15.40
C ILE A 599 -30.10 4.11 -15.99
N THR A 600 -30.04 3.57 -17.21
CA THR A 600 -28.78 3.07 -17.78
C THR A 600 -27.75 4.18 -18.04
N ILE A 601 -28.09 5.20 -18.83
CA ILE A 601 -27.15 6.27 -19.19
C ILE A 601 -26.65 7.01 -17.95
N PRO A 602 -27.51 7.47 -17.01
CA PRO A 602 -27.05 8.15 -15.81
C PRO A 602 -26.12 7.28 -14.95
N LEU A 603 -26.47 6.01 -14.69
CA LEU A 603 -25.65 5.12 -13.87
C LEU A 603 -24.30 4.82 -14.51
N VAL A 604 -24.28 4.57 -15.83
CA VAL A 604 -23.02 4.28 -16.53
C VAL A 604 -22.14 5.53 -16.57
N LEU A 605 -22.68 6.69 -16.97
CA LEU A 605 -21.92 7.94 -16.99
C LEU A 605 -21.39 8.29 -15.60
N PHE A 606 -22.18 8.08 -14.54
CA PHE A 606 -21.77 8.32 -13.17
C PHE A 606 -20.54 7.51 -12.77
N GLN A 607 -20.54 6.21 -13.05
CA GLN A 607 -19.44 5.32 -12.68
C GLN A 607 -18.22 5.47 -13.59
N THR A 608 -18.42 5.85 -14.86
CA THR A 608 -17.35 5.97 -15.85
C THR A 608 -16.73 7.37 -15.92
N ALA A 609 -17.42 8.41 -15.46
CA ALA A 609 -17.00 9.81 -15.55
C ALA A 609 -15.55 10.07 -15.09
N PRO A 610 -15.05 9.56 -13.94
CA PRO A 610 -13.66 9.78 -13.53
C PRO A 610 -12.65 9.25 -14.55
N LEU A 611 -12.98 8.14 -15.20
CA LEU A 611 -12.12 7.48 -16.19
C LEU A 611 -12.19 8.20 -17.54
N LEU A 612 -13.33 8.81 -17.87
CA LEU A 612 -13.48 9.66 -19.06
C LEU A 612 -12.64 10.95 -18.94
N VAL A 613 -12.55 11.57 -17.76
CA VAL A 613 -11.62 12.70 -17.52
C VAL A 613 -10.18 12.28 -17.81
N GLY A 614 -9.80 11.06 -17.41
CA GLY A 614 -8.52 10.45 -17.77
C GLY A 614 -8.31 10.31 -19.28
N GLN A 615 -9.35 9.96 -20.04
CA GLN A 615 -9.28 9.86 -21.51
C GLN A 615 -9.02 11.20 -22.19
N TYR A 616 -9.66 12.28 -21.72
CA TYR A 616 -9.37 13.63 -22.25
C TYR A 616 -7.92 14.03 -21.94
N THR A 617 -7.43 13.76 -20.73
CA THR A 617 -6.04 14.03 -20.32
C THR A 617 -5.03 13.23 -21.15
N PHE A 618 -5.35 11.97 -21.44
CA PHE A 618 -4.55 11.09 -22.29
C PHE A 618 -4.47 11.62 -23.74
N ASN A 619 -5.61 11.95 -24.35
CA ASN A 619 -5.63 12.41 -25.75
C ASN A 619 -4.99 13.78 -25.96
N PHE A 620 -5.01 14.65 -24.95
CA PHE A 620 -4.27 15.91 -24.97
C PHE A 620 -2.76 15.71 -25.17
N ASN A 621 -2.22 14.63 -24.59
CA ASN A 621 -0.80 14.28 -24.66
C ASN A 621 -0.52 13.06 -25.55
N ASN A 622 -1.34 12.79 -26.55
CA ASN A 622 -1.19 11.62 -27.41
C ASN A 622 -0.10 11.83 -28.47
N PHE A 623 1.15 11.73 -28.02
CA PHE A 623 2.34 11.88 -28.87
C PHE A 623 2.39 10.83 -29.99
N SER A 624 2.15 9.56 -29.64
CA SER A 624 2.42 8.41 -30.51
C SER A 624 1.61 8.44 -31.80
N ILE A 625 0.33 8.83 -31.75
CA ILE A 625 -0.52 8.86 -32.95
C ILE A 625 -0.06 9.89 -33.97
N ILE A 626 0.41 11.05 -33.52
CA ILE A 626 0.88 12.13 -34.39
C ILE A 626 2.25 11.78 -34.97
N TRP A 627 3.16 11.34 -34.10
CA TRP A 627 4.53 11.05 -34.49
C TRP A 627 4.59 9.89 -35.49
N LEU A 628 3.96 8.76 -35.16
CA LEU A 628 4.01 7.56 -36.01
C LEU A 628 3.20 7.69 -37.30
N PHE A 629 2.20 8.57 -37.36
CA PHE A 629 1.41 8.72 -38.58
C PHE A 629 2.16 9.53 -39.65
N ASN A 630 2.67 10.72 -39.34
CA ASN A 630 3.37 11.56 -40.31
C ASN A 630 4.30 12.60 -39.68
N ASN A 631 4.84 12.35 -38.48
CA ASN A 631 5.73 13.26 -37.74
C ASN A 631 5.15 14.69 -37.59
N GLY A 632 3.83 14.84 -37.43
CA GLY A 632 3.18 16.14 -37.27
C GLY A 632 2.93 16.92 -38.57
N GLY A 633 3.22 16.34 -39.75
CA GLY A 633 2.98 16.97 -41.05
C GLY A 633 1.48 17.19 -41.38
N PRO A 634 1.16 17.86 -42.50
CA PRO A 634 2.09 18.50 -43.44
C PRO A 634 2.75 19.75 -42.84
N PHE A 635 3.99 20.02 -43.23
CA PHE A 635 4.74 21.18 -42.75
C PHE A 635 4.38 22.42 -43.56
N ASN A 636 4.08 23.52 -42.86
CA ASN A 636 3.82 24.82 -43.47
C ASN A 636 4.74 25.86 -42.81
N PRO A 637 5.95 26.08 -43.35
CA PRO A 637 6.93 27.00 -42.77
C PRO A 637 6.42 28.43 -42.60
N SER A 638 5.52 28.89 -43.47
CA SER A 638 4.92 30.23 -43.37
C SER A 638 4.05 30.41 -42.12
N VAL A 639 3.50 29.32 -41.57
CA VAL A 639 2.57 29.36 -40.43
C VAL A 639 3.23 28.92 -39.12
N TYR A 640 4.05 27.87 -39.19
CA TYR A 640 4.63 27.19 -38.02
C TYR A 640 6.16 27.30 -37.94
N GLY A 641 6.79 27.99 -38.90
CA GLY A 641 8.25 27.95 -39.05
C GLY A 641 8.77 26.52 -39.30
N ASN A 642 10.07 26.33 -39.09
CA ASN A 642 10.69 25.00 -39.12
C ASN A 642 10.62 24.28 -37.75
N LEU A 643 9.69 24.70 -36.87
CA LEU A 643 9.61 24.21 -35.49
C LEU A 643 8.46 23.21 -35.27
N ALA A 644 7.43 23.23 -36.13
CA ALA A 644 6.27 22.36 -36.01
C ALA A 644 5.59 22.13 -37.36
N GLY A 645 4.77 21.08 -37.44
CA GLY A 645 3.88 20.80 -38.55
C GLY A 645 2.41 21.02 -38.19
N SER A 646 1.54 20.90 -39.18
CA SER A 646 0.14 21.31 -39.06
C SER A 646 -0.73 20.35 -38.25
N THR A 647 -0.28 19.13 -37.94
CA THR A 647 -1.01 18.17 -37.09
C THR A 647 -0.40 18.00 -35.70
N ASP A 648 0.72 18.67 -35.42
CA ASP A 648 1.39 18.58 -34.12
C ASP A 648 0.48 18.94 -32.95
N LEU A 649 0.53 18.15 -31.90
CA LEU A 649 -0.02 18.49 -30.59
C LEU A 649 1.05 19.18 -29.75
N LEU A 650 0.66 19.81 -28.65
CA LEU A 650 1.62 20.45 -27.75
C LEU A 650 2.74 19.50 -27.30
N ILE A 651 2.43 18.22 -27.06
CA ILE A 651 3.44 17.24 -26.67
C ILE A 651 4.45 16.92 -27.80
N SER A 652 4.00 16.79 -29.05
CA SER A 652 4.91 16.55 -30.18
C SER A 652 5.69 17.80 -30.55
N TYR A 653 5.11 18.97 -30.33
CA TYR A 653 5.82 20.24 -30.40
C TYR A 653 6.91 20.39 -29.34
N ILE A 654 6.63 20.08 -28.07
CA ILE A 654 7.63 20.05 -27.00
C ILE A 654 8.77 19.09 -27.36
N TYR A 655 8.46 17.92 -27.89
CA TYR A 655 9.46 16.95 -28.33
C TYR A 655 10.38 17.54 -29.41
N LYS A 656 9.83 18.15 -30.46
CA LYS A 656 10.62 18.81 -31.52
C LYS A 656 11.45 19.97 -30.99
N LEU A 657 10.88 20.80 -30.10
CA LEU A 657 11.61 21.89 -29.49
C LEU A 657 12.81 21.40 -28.68
N THR A 658 12.63 20.35 -27.87
CA THR A 658 13.64 19.89 -26.93
C THR A 658 14.68 18.96 -27.54
N LEU A 659 14.26 17.98 -28.37
CA LEU A 659 15.16 16.95 -28.91
C LEU A 659 15.71 17.28 -30.29
N GLU A 660 14.94 17.92 -31.16
CA GLU A 660 15.42 18.27 -32.51
C GLU A 660 16.08 19.66 -32.53
N ASN A 661 15.46 20.62 -31.85
CA ASN A 661 15.87 22.01 -31.89
C ASN A 661 16.61 22.49 -30.64
N GLN A 662 16.79 21.64 -29.62
CA GLN A 662 17.56 21.93 -28.39
C GLN A 662 17.06 23.11 -27.52
N TYR A 663 15.83 23.59 -27.71
CA TYR A 663 15.18 24.56 -26.82
C TYR A 663 14.63 23.90 -25.55
N GLN A 664 15.52 23.42 -24.67
CA GLN A 664 15.12 22.66 -23.49
C GLN A 664 14.36 23.48 -22.44
N ALA A 665 14.86 24.68 -22.10
CA ALA A 665 14.20 25.53 -21.10
C ALA A 665 12.81 25.99 -21.55
N LEU A 666 12.68 26.37 -22.82
CA LEU A 666 11.38 26.74 -23.39
C LEU A 666 10.41 25.55 -23.45
N GLY A 667 10.88 24.36 -23.85
CA GLY A 667 10.07 23.15 -23.84
C GLY A 667 9.61 22.77 -22.42
N ALA A 668 10.47 22.95 -21.42
CA ALA A 668 10.14 22.77 -20.01
C ALA A 668 9.07 23.77 -19.54
N ALA A 669 9.17 25.05 -19.92
CA ALA A 669 8.17 26.06 -19.61
C ALA A 669 6.79 25.74 -20.22
N ILE A 670 6.75 25.31 -21.49
CA ILE A 670 5.50 24.86 -22.13
C ILE A 670 4.93 23.64 -21.40
N THR A 671 5.78 22.68 -21.04
CA THR A 671 5.39 21.49 -20.28
C THR A 671 4.75 21.87 -18.94
N MET A 672 5.30 22.87 -18.25
CA MET A 672 4.76 23.36 -16.98
C MET A 672 3.39 24.02 -17.15
N ILE A 673 3.22 24.89 -18.15
CA ILE A 673 1.94 25.54 -18.44
C ILE A 673 0.87 24.48 -18.73
N VAL A 674 1.18 23.53 -19.60
CA VAL A 674 0.28 22.44 -19.98
C VAL A 674 -0.06 21.56 -18.77
N SER A 675 0.92 21.19 -17.96
CA SER A 675 0.72 20.34 -16.78
C SER A 675 -0.18 21.03 -15.75
N ILE A 676 0.04 22.31 -15.46
CA ILE A 676 -0.81 23.07 -14.52
C ILE A 676 -2.24 23.17 -15.06
N ALA A 677 -2.42 23.48 -16.35
CA ALA A 677 -3.74 23.55 -16.97
C ALA A 677 -4.48 22.20 -16.87
N LEU A 678 -3.81 21.09 -17.18
CA LEU A 678 -4.39 19.76 -17.09
C LEU A 678 -4.69 19.34 -15.66
N ILE A 679 -3.83 19.67 -14.69
CA ILE A 679 -4.10 19.42 -13.26
C ILE A 679 -5.36 20.16 -12.82
N ILE A 680 -5.52 21.43 -13.19
CA ILE A 680 -6.71 22.22 -12.85
C ILE A 680 -7.96 21.61 -13.48
N ILE A 681 -7.91 21.26 -14.77
CA ILE A 681 -9.05 20.65 -15.49
C ILE A 681 -9.41 19.29 -14.87
N ALA A 682 -8.41 18.45 -14.60
CA ALA A 682 -8.60 17.15 -13.97
C ALA A 682 -9.17 17.30 -12.56
N TYR A 683 -8.63 18.21 -11.75
CA TYR A 683 -9.14 18.49 -10.41
C TYR A 683 -10.60 18.94 -10.42
N ILE A 684 -10.97 19.87 -11.31
CA ILE A 684 -12.37 20.31 -11.49
C ILE A 684 -13.25 19.12 -11.92
N GLY A 685 -12.78 18.31 -12.87
CA GLY A 685 -13.48 17.11 -13.33
C GLY A 685 -13.74 16.12 -12.19
N TYR A 686 -12.70 15.75 -11.45
CA TYR A 686 -12.80 14.82 -10.32
C TYR A 686 -13.68 15.37 -9.19
N ARG A 687 -13.47 16.63 -8.77
CA ARG A 687 -14.25 17.28 -7.70
C ARG A 687 -15.75 17.32 -8.01
N ASN A 688 -16.12 17.50 -9.28
CA ASN A 688 -17.51 17.58 -9.68
C ASN A 688 -18.19 16.20 -9.81
N THR A 689 -17.44 15.10 -9.71
CA THR A 689 -17.99 13.74 -9.77
C THR A 689 -18.47 13.32 -8.38
N GLU A 690 -19.72 12.86 -8.21
CA GLU A 690 -20.19 12.57 -6.84
C GLU A 690 -19.52 11.36 -6.17
N VAL A 691 -18.84 10.51 -6.94
CA VAL A 691 -17.98 9.47 -6.37
C VAL A 691 -16.98 10.08 -5.36
N PHE A 692 -16.48 11.28 -5.62
CA PHE A 692 -15.54 12.02 -4.76
C PHE A 692 -16.22 12.95 -3.76
N LYS A 693 -17.55 13.15 -3.84
CA LYS A 693 -18.31 13.93 -2.86
C LYS A 693 -18.87 13.07 -1.72
N LYS A 694 -18.86 11.75 -1.88
CA LYS A 694 -19.41 10.76 -0.94
C LYS A 694 -18.34 9.94 -0.20
N GLU A 695 -17.08 10.04 -0.61
CA GLU A 695 -15.89 9.67 0.18
C GLU A 695 -15.35 10.92 0.90
#